data_AF-A0A7S4VVP6-F1
#
_entry.id   AF-A0A7S4VVP6-F1
#
_cell.length_a   1.000
_cell.length_b   1.000
_cell.length_c   1.000
_cell.angle_alpha   90.00
_cell.angle_beta   90.00
_cell.angle_gamma   90.00
#
_symmetry.space_group_name_H-M   'P 1'
#
loop_
_entity.id
_entity.type
_entity.pdbx_description
1 polymer ?
#
loop_
_entity_poly.entity_id
_entity_poly.type
_entity_poly.pdbx_seq_one_letter_code
_entity_poly.pdbx_strand_id
1 'polypeptide(L)'
;HRPTPPPPPPSHSWPGVSACAVGRMWKVVNSAAWVGWTALCASLLPSLIAGGGSVGSRAWTLAVVLQSLCCLEVVRMLTGSLQGNVFLGVALHYIRTFVLVGILPRIEGHPAVIVVLLAWAITEICRYPYYIFGGAQASKLRYTTPIVTFPLGAGGEAWACYAALPHLTGLIRMLAMLQILVNCLGGVAVYPGLVKKGLKALKGDKGGGREGKRGEEESYGILFPLDPKGGRSTTSAGRSLVAAALRAGGGEAGVNAAEKCERERNWRFGYDQHLLRLVDLGCRSSEVALQQARAGLAWAHENFQFVEAPGAEPRPLAELAKAAPAGSTSGLVRLATLRVEGPATAATGPGKGFRIPYSGPYARGSTQPPGPNDVLQGQQLKQELERWASRGVIEPDAALRAVAATDYLASGGTLKGYHFIVIGASSAMGPTRHLLEHGAHVIGVSRGGSQSSRRAWRELAALACSSPGALLEAPLAGGEDRTLCAGADPASAEDAGADLLRQPVEVRGWLLRALARVPPDEKVVVGNYTYLDGDLHVKLTLAADALIAALQMARPKVGVAFLGTPTDAHVVPAAAAQASRKALSSFWRASAPVEALVRLVTLGRRLAPNMQPPVKGSDGQALHIADSFSLAQGPNYAIAKRLQHWRSIVTYAEGGLASARVAPSAATASVVHNRTFGWAYLGMPFFAPLEVFKEETASALMAVLLMADVVKCGEGCSTKDPDARQAGFHNLLELSGTEAVHGGVFRCPYNLGTLGEVCVLVHFLGGPEVCKVLSSGLALASIASAALVCTRLW
;
A
#
# COMPACT_ATOMS: atom_id res chain seq x y z
N HIS A 1 33.13 -10.77 27.94
CA HIS A 1 33.92 -10.67 26.70
C HIS A 1 33.26 -9.66 25.76
N ARG A 2 33.99 -8.63 25.29
CA ARG A 2 33.46 -7.58 24.40
C ARG A 2 33.01 -8.19 23.07
N PRO A 3 31.83 -7.85 22.53
CA PRO A 3 31.43 -8.30 21.20
C PRO A 3 32.31 -7.66 20.13
N THR A 4 32.89 -8.49 19.27
CA THR A 4 33.62 -8.08 18.07
C THR A 4 32.67 -7.43 17.06
N PRO A 5 33.13 -6.42 16.29
CA PRO A 5 32.30 -5.79 15.27
C PRO A 5 32.09 -6.75 14.07
N PRO A 6 30.90 -6.70 13.42
CA PRO A 6 30.56 -7.58 12.31
C PRO A 6 31.39 -7.28 11.05
N PRO A 7 31.65 -8.28 10.18
CA PRO A 7 32.41 -8.09 8.96
C PRO A 7 31.65 -7.23 7.94
N PRO A 8 32.34 -6.44 7.09
CA PRO A 8 31.69 -5.62 6.08
C PRO A 8 31.11 -6.47 4.92
N PRO A 9 29.91 -6.16 4.40
CA PRO A 9 29.31 -6.88 3.27
C PRO A 9 29.96 -6.54 1.90
N PRO A 10 29.88 -7.46 0.91
CA PRO A 10 30.68 -7.39 -0.31
C PRO A 10 30.11 -6.41 -1.36
N SER A 11 31.05 -5.87 -2.16
CA SER A 11 30.89 -4.86 -3.21
C SER A 11 30.27 -5.44 -4.48
N HIS A 12 29.38 -4.68 -5.13
CA HIS A 12 29.29 -4.72 -6.59
C HIS A 12 30.42 -3.85 -7.13
N SER A 13 31.52 -4.49 -7.55
CA SER A 13 32.65 -3.81 -8.17
C SER A 13 32.53 -3.91 -9.69
N TRP A 14 32.51 -2.75 -10.36
CA TRP A 14 33.23 -2.59 -11.63
C TRP A 14 34.69 -3.03 -11.41
N PRO A 15 35.36 -3.65 -12.41
CA PRO A 15 36.66 -4.26 -12.19
C PRO A 15 37.68 -3.22 -11.71
N GLY A 16 38.22 -3.40 -10.50
CA GLY A 16 39.45 -2.73 -10.06
C GLY A 16 39.51 -2.08 -8.67
N VAL A 17 38.41 -1.84 -7.93
CA VAL A 17 38.51 -1.15 -6.61
C VAL A 17 37.62 -1.79 -5.52
N SER A 18 38.21 -2.21 -4.40
CA SER A 18 37.50 -2.86 -3.29
C SER A 18 36.56 -1.91 -2.53
N ALA A 19 35.36 -2.39 -2.12
CA ALA A 19 34.40 -1.61 -1.30
C ALA A 19 35.01 -0.98 -0.03
N CYS A 20 36.00 -1.64 0.55
CA CYS A 20 36.71 -1.16 1.74
C CYS A 20 37.56 0.09 1.43
N ALA A 21 38.16 0.17 0.23
CA ALA A 21 38.89 1.34 -0.24
C ALA A 21 37.95 2.53 -0.49
N VAL A 22 36.79 2.30 -1.10
CA VAL A 22 35.77 3.34 -1.33
C VAL A 22 35.22 3.88 -0.01
N GLY A 23 34.96 3.02 0.97
CA GLY A 23 34.52 3.43 2.31
C GLY A 23 35.56 4.27 3.06
N ARG A 24 36.85 3.92 2.96
CA ARG A 24 37.96 4.71 3.53
C ARG A 24 38.12 6.06 2.84
N MET A 25 38.04 6.10 1.51
CA MET A 25 38.10 7.33 0.72
C MET A 25 37.02 8.33 1.16
N TRP A 26 35.77 7.88 1.34
CA TRP A 26 34.69 8.77 1.78
C TRP A 26 34.83 9.26 3.21
N LYS A 27 35.43 8.46 4.11
CA LYS A 27 35.78 8.97 5.44
C LYS A 27 36.80 10.10 5.35
N VAL A 28 37.80 9.97 4.49
CA VAL A 28 38.79 11.04 4.23
C VAL A 28 38.11 12.28 3.66
N VAL A 29 37.25 12.13 2.65
CA VAL A 29 36.51 13.26 2.04
C VAL A 29 35.60 13.94 3.06
N ASN A 30 34.85 13.17 3.87
CA ASN A 30 33.99 13.72 4.92
C ASN A 30 34.80 14.43 6.02
N SER A 31 35.96 13.91 6.40
CA SER A 31 36.87 14.56 7.34
C SER A 31 37.45 15.85 6.77
N ALA A 32 37.85 15.86 5.50
CA ALA A 32 38.32 17.06 4.82
C ALA A 32 37.21 18.12 4.71
N ALA A 33 35.98 17.71 4.39
CA ALA A 33 34.82 18.60 4.39
C ALA A 33 34.55 19.15 5.80
N TRP A 34 34.59 18.32 6.84
CA TRP A 34 34.41 18.75 8.22
C TRP A 34 35.42 19.81 8.63
N VAL A 35 36.72 19.56 8.40
CA VAL A 35 37.81 20.52 8.65
C VAL A 35 37.62 21.80 7.84
N GLY A 36 37.25 21.68 6.55
CA GLY A 36 37.03 22.83 5.68
C GLY A 36 35.86 23.70 6.13
N TRP A 37 34.73 23.12 6.54
CA TRP A 37 33.60 23.88 7.09
C TRP A 37 33.97 24.54 8.44
N THR A 38 34.78 23.89 9.27
CA THR A 38 35.33 24.51 10.49
C THR A 38 36.24 25.69 10.18
N ALA A 39 37.15 25.55 9.21
CA ALA A 39 38.03 26.63 8.78
C ALA A 39 37.25 27.81 8.17
N LEU A 40 36.22 27.53 7.36
CA LEU A 40 35.32 28.54 6.83
C LEU A 40 34.62 29.28 7.97
N CYS A 41 34.00 28.55 8.90
CA CYS A 41 33.32 29.13 10.06
C CYS A 41 34.25 30.06 10.88
N ALA A 42 35.48 29.62 11.13
CA ALA A 42 36.47 30.41 11.86
C ALA A 42 36.86 31.69 11.09
N SER A 43 37.02 31.60 9.76
CA SER A 43 37.38 32.74 8.92
C SER A 43 36.28 33.82 8.82
N LEU A 44 35.02 33.45 9.08
CA LEU A 44 33.87 34.36 9.03
C LEU A 44 33.61 35.08 10.36
N LEU A 45 34.18 34.59 11.47
CA LEU A 45 33.94 35.12 12.82
C LEU A 45 34.39 36.58 13.00
N PRO A 46 35.55 37.03 12.47
CA PRO A 46 35.96 38.43 12.57
C PRO A 46 35.00 39.38 11.84
N SER A 47 34.53 39.01 10.63
CA SER A 47 33.57 39.81 9.87
C SER A 47 32.21 39.89 10.57
N LEU A 48 31.77 38.82 11.23
CA LEU A 48 30.56 38.81 12.05
C LEU A 48 30.66 39.79 13.22
N ILE A 49 31.78 39.79 13.95
CA ILE A 49 32.01 40.69 15.09
C ILE A 49 32.09 42.16 14.65
N ALA A 50 32.69 42.42 13.50
CA ALA A 50 32.77 43.76 12.91
C ALA A 50 31.45 44.25 12.28
N GLY A 51 30.40 43.42 12.25
CA GLY A 51 29.12 43.75 11.61
C GLY A 51 29.19 43.91 10.09
N GLY A 52 30.30 43.50 9.47
CA GLY A 52 30.56 43.65 8.04
C GLY A 52 30.19 42.40 7.23
N GLY A 53 29.82 42.56 5.96
CA GLY A 53 29.54 41.46 5.05
C GLY A 53 30.70 41.02 4.16
N SER A 54 31.92 41.48 4.44
CA SER A 54 33.09 41.19 3.61
C SER A 54 33.62 39.78 3.88
N VAL A 55 33.86 39.03 2.81
CA VAL A 55 34.37 37.66 2.85
C VAL A 55 35.70 37.66 2.11
N GLY A 56 36.78 37.25 2.78
CA GLY A 56 38.09 37.16 2.14
C GLY A 56 38.08 36.17 0.97
N SER A 57 38.89 36.42 -0.06
CA SER A 57 38.98 35.57 -1.26
C SER A 57 39.20 34.09 -0.96
N ARG A 58 40.00 33.77 0.07
CA ARG A 58 40.22 32.39 0.53
C ARG A 58 38.95 31.73 1.07
N ALA A 59 38.13 32.48 1.82
CA ALA A 59 36.86 31.98 2.37
C ALA A 59 35.82 31.75 1.26
N TRP A 60 35.79 32.61 0.23
CA TRP A 60 34.98 32.41 -0.96
C TRP A 60 35.31 31.12 -1.69
N THR A 61 36.59 30.92 -2.02
CA THR A 61 37.06 29.71 -2.69
C THR A 61 36.72 28.47 -1.87
N LEU A 62 36.92 28.55 -0.55
CA LEU A 62 36.61 27.46 0.36
C LEU A 62 35.11 27.13 0.38
N ALA A 63 34.22 28.14 0.42
CA ALA A 63 32.78 27.93 0.35
C ALA A 63 32.32 27.24 -0.94
N VAL A 64 32.88 27.64 -2.09
CA VAL A 64 32.57 27.04 -3.40
C VAL A 64 33.04 25.59 -3.49
N VAL A 65 34.28 25.30 -3.03
CA VAL A 65 34.82 23.94 -2.99
C VAL A 65 33.99 23.05 -2.09
N LEU A 66 33.65 23.52 -0.88
CA LEU A 66 32.85 22.75 0.07
C LEU A 66 31.42 22.51 -0.40
N GLN A 67 30.80 23.48 -1.07
CA GLN A 67 29.48 23.30 -1.67
C GLN A 67 29.54 22.27 -2.82
N SER A 68 30.61 22.26 -3.60
CA SER A 68 30.82 21.27 -4.66
C SER A 68 30.94 19.85 -4.10
N LEU A 69 31.64 19.69 -2.97
CA LEU A 69 31.69 18.41 -2.24
C LEU A 69 30.29 17.97 -1.75
N CYS A 70 29.48 18.90 -1.27
CA CYS A 70 28.10 18.62 -0.89
C CYS A 70 27.24 18.19 -2.10
N CYS A 71 27.43 18.78 -3.29
CA CYS A 71 26.76 18.35 -4.52
C CYS A 71 27.15 16.92 -4.94
N LEU A 72 28.38 16.47 -4.66
CA LEU A 72 28.78 15.07 -4.92
C LEU A 72 27.96 14.08 -4.07
N GLU A 73 27.42 14.49 -2.92
CA GLU A 73 26.51 13.63 -2.15
C GLU A 73 25.21 13.34 -2.89
N VAL A 74 24.71 14.28 -3.70
CA VAL A 74 23.53 14.07 -4.55
C VAL A 74 23.83 13.01 -5.61
N VAL A 75 25.01 13.07 -6.24
CA VAL A 75 25.47 12.05 -7.19
C VAL A 75 25.57 10.68 -6.51
N ARG A 76 26.02 10.64 -5.25
CA ARG A 76 26.07 9.41 -4.46
C ARG A 76 24.69 8.85 -4.13
N MET A 77 23.73 9.71 -3.83
CA MET A 77 22.33 9.30 -3.62
C MET A 77 21.71 8.77 -4.94
N LEU A 78 21.99 9.43 -6.07
CA LEU A 78 21.52 9.02 -7.39
C LEU A 78 22.10 7.65 -7.82
N THR A 79 23.36 7.40 -7.47
CA THR A 79 24.06 6.13 -7.74
C THR A 79 23.81 5.04 -6.69
N GLY A 80 22.99 5.32 -5.67
CA GLY A 80 22.65 4.37 -4.60
C GLY A 80 23.77 4.10 -3.59
N SER A 81 24.89 4.83 -3.66
CA SER A 81 26.02 4.70 -2.73
C SER A 81 25.83 5.47 -1.41
N LEU A 82 24.79 6.32 -1.33
CA LEU A 82 24.37 7.02 -0.12
C LEU A 82 22.83 6.93 0.02
N GLN A 83 22.33 6.54 1.19
CA GLN A 83 20.90 6.54 1.45
C GLN A 83 20.40 7.97 1.73
N GLY A 84 19.39 8.42 0.99
CA GLY A 84 18.77 9.72 1.21
C GLY A 84 17.61 10.01 0.25
N ASN A 85 16.88 11.09 0.51
CA ASN A 85 15.84 11.57 -0.39
C ASN A 85 16.49 12.40 -1.50
N VAL A 86 16.65 11.81 -2.68
CA VAL A 86 17.29 12.43 -3.85
C VAL A 86 16.60 13.75 -4.22
N PHE A 87 15.27 13.80 -4.23
CA PHE A 87 14.53 15.01 -4.60
C PHE A 87 14.82 16.17 -3.65
N LEU A 88 14.79 15.89 -2.35
CA LEU A 88 15.11 16.89 -1.33
C LEU A 88 16.58 17.31 -1.39
N GLY A 89 17.49 16.37 -1.67
CA GLY A 89 18.91 16.63 -1.87
C GLY A 89 19.17 17.56 -3.07
N VAL A 90 18.58 17.26 -4.23
CA VAL A 90 18.67 18.09 -5.43
C VAL A 90 18.14 19.50 -5.16
N ALA A 91 16.94 19.62 -4.58
CA ALA A 91 16.34 20.91 -4.28
C ALA A 91 17.20 21.76 -3.34
N LEU A 92 17.67 21.17 -2.23
CA LEU A 92 18.51 21.88 -1.25
C LEU A 92 19.84 22.34 -1.84
N HIS A 93 20.54 21.47 -2.57
CA HIS A 93 21.84 21.82 -3.15
C HIS A 93 21.72 22.76 -4.35
N TYR A 94 20.62 22.71 -5.11
CA TYR A 94 20.29 23.72 -6.11
C TYR A 94 20.18 25.11 -5.48
N ILE A 95 19.36 25.26 -4.43
CA ILE A 95 19.15 26.54 -3.74
C ILE A 95 20.48 27.10 -3.24
N ARG A 96 21.25 26.29 -2.52
CA ARG A 96 22.54 26.71 -1.95
C ARG A 96 23.53 27.12 -3.04
N THR A 97 23.61 26.38 -4.14
CA THR A 97 24.52 26.73 -5.26
C THR A 97 24.06 28.00 -5.99
N PHE A 98 22.75 28.15 -6.22
CA PHE A 98 22.18 29.37 -6.80
C PHE A 98 22.45 30.59 -5.94
N VAL A 99 22.25 30.50 -4.62
CA VAL A 99 22.54 31.60 -3.70
C VAL A 99 24.04 31.91 -3.67
N LEU A 100 24.89 30.88 -3.53
CA LEU A 100 26.35 31.05 -3.40
C LEU A 100 27.00 31.70 -4.62
N VAL A 101 26.60 31.30 -5.84
CA VAL A 101 27.23 31.76 -7.08
C VAL A 101 26.43 32.87 -7.76
N GLY A 102 25.10 32.84 -7.64
CA GLY A 102 24.18 33.75 -8.30
C GLY A 102 23.80 34.97 -7.48
N ILE A 103 23.83 34.91 -6.15
CA ILE A 103 23.28 35.98 -5.29
C ILE A 103 24.37 36.63 -4.45
N LEU A 104 25.06 35.87 -3.60
CA LEU A 104 25.98 36.44 -2.60
C LEU A 104 27.09 37.34 -3.19
N PRO A 105 27.71 37.04 -4.35
CA PRO A 105 28.73 37.90 -4.95
C PRO A 105 28.22 39.27 -5.40
N ARG A 106 26.89 39.43 -5.60
CA ARG A 106 26.27 40.69 -6.03
C ARG A 106 25.96 41.64 -4.87
N ILE A 107 26.11 41.16 -3.64
CA ILE A 107 25.86 41.90 -2.40
C ILE A 107 27.05 41.77 -1.46
N GLU A 108 28.26 41.65 -1.99
CA GLU A 108 29.47 41.58 -1.19
C GLU A 108 29.58 42.81 -0.26
N GLY A 109 29.92 42.57 1.01
CA GLY A 109 29.88 43.62 2.03
C GLY A 109 28.55 43.72 2.79
N HIS A 110 27.47 43.09 2.31
CA HIS A 110 26.18 43.07 3.00
C HIS A 110 26.12 41.97 4.11
N PRO A 111 25.60 42.25 5.31
CA PRO A 111 25.60 41.29 6.44
C PRO A 111 24.95 39.93 6.15
N ALA A 112 23.96 39.89 5.25
CA ALA A 112 23.30 38.65 4.82
C ALA A 112 24.29 37.58 4.30
N VAL A 113 25.41 38.01 3.69
CA VAL A 113 26.44 37.10 3.18
C VAL A 113 27.03 36.26 4.33
N ILE A 114 27.38 36.90 5.45
CA ILE A 114 27.96 36.22 6.61
C ILE A 114 26.91 35.32 7.28
N VAL A 115 25.66 35.80 7.42
CA VAL A 115 24.58 35.01 8.04
C VAL A 115 24.34 33.69 7.30
N VAL A 116 24.26 33.74 5.96
CA VAL A 116 24.05 32.55 5.13
C VAL A 116 25.20 31.56 5.27
N LEU A 117 26.44 32.03 5.06
CA LEU A 117 27.62 31.15 5.08
C LEU A 117 27.86 30.56 6.47
N LEU A 118 27.60 31.33 7.54
CA LEU A 118 27.74 30.86 8.92
C LEU A 118 26.67 29.82 9.27
N ALA A 119 25.41 30.04 8.89
CA ALA A 119 24.34 29.06 9.11
C ALA A 119 24.62 27.72 8.40
N TRP A 120 25.13 27.77 7.17
CA TRP A 120 25.57 26.58 6.45
C TRP A 120 26.75 25.91 7.14
N ALA A 121 27.80 26.66 7.48
CA ALA A 121 29.00 26.11 8.11
C ALA A 121 28.68 25.41 9.43
N ILE A 122 27.91 26.04 10.32
CA ILE A 122 27.49 25.43 11.60
C ILE A 122 26.69 24.15 11.36
N THR A 123 25.75 24.16 10.39
CA THR A 123 24.96 22.97 10.05
C THR A 123 25.85 21.82 9.61
N GLU A 124 26.83 22.08 8.75
CA GLU A 124 27.73 21.08 8.20
C GLU A 124 28.74 20.57 9.24
N ILE A 125 29.32 21.45 10.07
CA ILE A 125 30.21 21.08 11.19
C ILE A 125 29.52 20.09 12.13
N CYS A 126 28.23 20.30 12.38
CA CYS A 126 27.39 19.44 13.22
C CYS A 126 26.93 18.14 12.51
N ARG A 127 26.93 18.12 11.18
CA ARG A 127 26.46 17.00 10.35
C ARG A 127 27.55 15.97 10.08
N TYR A 128 28.74 16.39 9.69
CA TYR A 128 29.82 15.48 9.28
C TYR A 128 30.30 14.49 10.36
N PRO A 129 30.31 14.81 11.67
CA PRO A 129 30.64 13.84 12.71
C PRO A 129 29.80 12.56 12.66
N TYR A 130 28.54 12.66 12.21
CA TYR A 130 27.66 11.50 12.01
C TYR A 130 28.21 10.54 10.94
N TYR A 131 28.81 11.06 9.87
CA TYR A 131 29.35 10.25 8.78
C TYR A 131 30.79 9.76 9.03
N ILE A 132 31.54 10.45 9.89
CA ILE A 132 32.94 10.11 10.20
C ILE A 132 33.00 9.10 11.35
N PHE A 133 32.34 9.41 12.47
CA PHE A 133 32.45 8.68 13.74
C PHE A 133 31.19 7.85 14.06
N GLY A 134 30.02 8.31 13.61
CA GLY A 134 28.73 7.72 14.00
C GLY A 134 28.39 7.96 15.48
N GLY A 135 27.45 7.17 16.01
CA GLY A 135 27.08 7.19 17.43
C GLY A 135 25.93 8.13 17.81
N ALA A 136 25.48 7.99 19.07
CA ALA A 136 24.29 8.67 19.57
C ALA A 136 24.45 10.19 19.67
N GLN A 137 25.62 10.68 20.11
CA GLN A 137 25.86 12.12 20.25
C GLN A 137 25.95 12.83 18.89
N ALA A 138 26.63 12.23 17.91
CA ALA A 138 26.67 12.75 16.54
C ALA A 138 25.29 12.76 15.88
N SER A 139 24.46 11.75 16.18
CA SER A 139 23.05 11.70 15.73
C SER A 139 22.22 12.83 16.35
N LYS A 140 22.37 13.07 17.67
CA LYS A 140 21.69 14.19 18.34
C LYS A 140 22.06 15.51 17.68
N LEU A 141 23.35 15.79 17.55
CA LEU A 141 23.87 17.03 16.97
C LEU A 141 23.31 17.28 15.57
N ARG A 142 23.32 16.25 14.70
CA ARG A 142 22.76 16.32 13.34
C ARG A 142 21.30 16.75 13.30
N TYR A 143 20.47 16.26 14.23
CA TYR A 143 19.03 16.52 14.22
C TYR A 143 18.64 17.78 14.99
N THR A 144 19.47 18.25 15.91
CA THR A 144 19.17 19.42 16.76
C THR A 144 19.68 20.71 16.17
N THR A 145 20.85 20.71 15.53
CA THR A 145 21.43 21.93 14.95
C THR A 145 20.49 22.65 13.98
N PRO A 146 19.76 21.93 13.07
CA PRO A 146 18.84 22.59 12.16
C PRO A 146 17.66 23.31 12.82
N ILE A 147 17.35 23.07 14.10
CA ILE A 147 16.31 23.84 14.82
C ILE A 147 16.66 25.34 14.81
N VAL A 148 17.95 25.66 14.93
CA VAL A 148 18.46 27.03 14.98
C VAL A 148 19.00 27.46 13.63
N THR A 149 19.77 26.61 12.96
CA THR A 149 20.44 27.02 11.71
C THR A 149 19.50 27.07 10.51
N PHE A 150 18.37 26.35 10.51
CA PHE A 150 17.44 26.36 9.37
C PHE A 150 16.71 27.71 9.21
N PRO A 151 16.12 28.33 10.24
CA PRO A 151 15.55 29.67 10.11
C PRO A 151 16.59 30.72 9.69
N LEU A 152 17.81 30.64 10.23
CA LEU A 152 18.91 31.53 9.86
C LEU A 152 19.36 31.34 8.41
N GLY A 153 19.44 30.09 7.96
CA GLY A 153 19.80 29.76 6.57
C GLY A 153 18.72 30.20 5.59
N ALA A 154 17.49 29.69 5.75
CA ALA A 154 16.38 30.01 4.83
C ALA A 154 16.05 31.51 4.84
N GLY A 155 15.99 32.12 6.03
CA GLY A 155 15.77 33.56 6.18
C GLY A 155 16.92 34.40 5.63
N GLY A 156 18.18 34.00 5.88
CA GLY A 156 19.35 34.67 5.34
C GLY A 156 19.42 34.59 3.81
N GLU A 157 19.09 33.45 3.22
CA GLU A 157 19.02 33.25 1.77
C GLU A 157 17.94 34.13 1.14
N ALA A 158 16.76 34.23 1.77
CA ALA A 158 15.69 35.11 1.33
C ALA A 158 16.11 36.59 1.43
N TRP A 159 16.76 36.98 2.53
CA TRP A 159 17.27 38.33 2.73
C TRP A 159 18.34 38.69 1.70
N ALA A 160 19.27 37.77 1.42
CA ALA A 160 20.28 37.94 0.39
C ALA A 160 19.66 38.10 -1.01
N CYS A 161 18.67 37.27 -1.35
CA CYS A 161 17.96 37.38 -2.63
C CYS A 161 17.25 38.73 -2.75
N TYR A 162 16.61 39.19 -1.68
CA TYR A 162 15.93 40.49 -1.63
C TYR A 162 16.92 41.64 -1.81
N ALA A 163 18.03 41.64 -1.07
CA ALA A 163 19.07 42.66 -1.17
C ALA A 163 19.72 42.70 -2.56
N ALA A 164 19.80 41.57 -3.25
CA ALA A 164 20.36 41.49 -4.60
C ALA A 164 19.39 41.97 -5.69
N LEU A 165 18.08 42.07 -5.45
CA LEU A 165 17.07 42.40 -6.49
C LEU A 165 17.40 43.64 -7.33
N PRO A 166 17.91 44.76 -6.77
CA PRO A 166 18.27 45.94 -7.57
C PRO A 166 19.40 45.68 -8.58
N HIS A 167 20.24 44.67 -8.32
CA HIS A 167 21.39 44.29 -9.15
C HIS A 167 21.10 43.14 -10.12
N LEU A 168 19.83 42.70 -10.21
CA LEU A 168 19.42 41.55 -11.00
C LEU A 168 18.48 41.94 -12.14
N THR A 169 18.62 41.27 -13.29
CA THR A 169 17.74 41.40 -14.45
C THR A 169 17.38 40.03 -15.04
N GLY A 170 16.30 39.98 -15.81
CA GLY A 170 15.86 38.78 -16.53
C GLY A 170 15.58 37.57 -15.63
N LEU A 171 16.01 36.39 -16.09
CA LEU A 171 15.76 35.11 -15.43
C LEU A 171 16.29 35.04 -13.99
N ILE A 172 17.47 35.61 -13.72
CA ILE A 172 18.08 35.54 -12.38
C ILE A 172 17.24 36.32 -11.37
N ARG A 173 16.64 37.45 -11.77
CA ARG A 173 15.72 38.21 -10.93
C ARG A 173 14.46 37.42 -10.62
N MET A 174 13.88 36.73 -11.62
CA MET A 174 12.70 35.88 -11.40
C MET A 174 12.99 34.72 -10.44
N LEU A 175 14.14 34.05 -10.61
CA LEU A 175 14.55 32.96 -9.72
C LEU A 175 14.82 33.47 -8.29
N ALA A 176 15.41 34.65 -8.13
CA ALA A 176 15.60 35.27 -6.81
C ALA A 176 14.26 35.59 -6.13
N MET A 177 13.27 36.11 -6.86
CA MET A 177 11.92 36.36 -6.32
C MET A 177 11.20 35.06 -5.93
N LEU A 178 11.31 34.02 -6.75
CA LEU A 178 10.79 32.69 -6.43
C LEU A 178 11.48 32.12 -5.18
N GLN A 179 12.79 32.30 -5.06
CA GLN A 179 13.55 31.83 -3.90
C GLN A 179 13.09 32.50 -2.60
N ILE A 180 12.82 33.81 -2.63
CA ILE A 180 12.23 34.54 -1.49
C ILE A 180 10.90 33.88 -1.08
N LEU A 181 10.01 33.66 -2.04
CA LEU A 181 8.72 33.02 -1.79
C LEU A 181 8.86 31.61 -1.20
N VAL A 182 9.72 30.79 -1.79
CA VAL A 182 9.98 29.40 -1.37
C VAL A 182 10.57 29.35 0.04
N ASN A 183 11.54 30.21 0.36
CA ASN A 183 12.15 30.20 1.69
C ASN A 183 11.24 30.78 2.76
N CYS A 184 10.44 31.80 2.45
CA CYS A 184 9.46 32.34 3.40
C CYS A 184 8.29 31.39 3.63
N LEU A 185 7.63 30.87 2.58
CA LEU A 185 6.46 30.01 2.73
C LEU A 185 6.84 28.54 2.99
N GLY A 186 7.74 28.00 2.18
CA GLY A 186 8.21 26.62 2.30
C GLY A 186 9.04 26.42 3.56
N GLY A 187 9.89 27.38 3.94
CA GLY A 187 10.64 27.34 5.18
C GLY A 187 9.71 27.25 6.40
N VAL A 188 8.69 28.11 6.48
CA VAL A 188 7.69 28.08 7.56
C VAL A 188 6.90 26.78 7.57
N ALA A 189 6.51 26.24 6.42
CA ALA A 189 5.77 24.98 6.34
C ALA A 189 6.60 23.76 6.79
N VAL A 190 7.90 23.74 6.49
CA VAL A 190 8.81 22.61 6.82
C VAL A 190 9.30 22.67 8.27
N TYR A 191 9.41 23.87 8.85
CA TYR A 191 10.02 24.08 10.17
C TYR A 191 9.39 23.25 11.32
N PRO A 192 8.05 23.13 11.46
CA PRO A 192 7.45 22.32 12.52
C PRO A 192 7.87 20.84 12.47
N GLY A 193 7.97 20.29 11.27
CA GLY A 193 8.41 18.90 11.07
C GLY A 193 9.89 18.69 11.46
N LEU A 194 10.72 19.69 11.20
CA LEU A 194 12.12 19.71 11.59
C LEU A 194 12.28 19.82 13.11
N VAL A 195 11.56 20.73 13.76
CA VAL A 195 11.56 20.91 15.22
C VAL A 195 11.12 19.62 15.91
N LYS A 196 10.05 18.97 15.41
CA LYS A 196 9.59 17.68 15.93
C LYS A 196 10.68 16.61 15.87
N LYS A 197 11.45 16.53 14.78
CA LYS A 197 12.56 15.58 14.64
C LYS A 197 13.71 15.89 15.61
N GLY A 198 14.10 17.16 15.75
CA GLY A 198 15.17 17.56 16.64
C GLY A 198 14.81 17.41 18.13
N LEU A 199 13.59 17.77 18.54
CA LEU A 199 13.10 17.53 19.90
C LEU A 199 13.02 16.03 20.23
N LYS A 200 12.66 15.18 19.26
CA LYS A 200 12.70 13.73 19.43
C LYS A 200 14.13 13.22 19.68
N ALA A 201 15.12 13.78 18.99
CA ALA A 201 16.53 13.42 19.21
C ALA A 201 17.05 13.89 20.60
N LEU A 202 16.63 15.07 21.08
CA LEU A 202 17.02 15.61 22.40
C LEU A 202 16.47 14.83 23.57
N LYS A 203 15.21 14.37 23.47
CA LYS A 203 14.55 13.61 24.54
C LYS A 203 15.23 12.26 24.84
N GLY A 204 16.25 11.89 24.05
CA GLY A 204 16.76 10.53 23.99
C GLY A 204 15.67 9.61 23.46
N ASP A 205 16.06 8.47 22.91
CA ASP A 205 15.06 7.44 22.71
C ASP A 205 14.62 6.99 24.12
N LYS A 206 13.50 7.53 24.62
CA LYS A 206 12.63 6.76 25.52
C LYS A 206 12.00 5.63 24.70
N GLY A 207 12.86 4.81 24.09
CA GLY A 207 12.52 3.56 23.40
C GLY A 207 12.06 2.50 24.40
N GLY A 208 12.44 2.64 25.68
CA GLY A 208 11.99 1.74 26.75
C GLY A 208 10.49 1.87 27.12
N GLY A 209 9.80 2.93 26.71
CA GLY A 209 8.36 3.06 26.98
C GLY A 209 7.46 2.37 25.95
N ARG A 210 8.02 2.01 24.79
CA ARG A 210 7.31 1.27 23.73
C ARG A 210 7.75 -0.19 23.67
N GLU A 211 8.97 -0.54 24.05
CA GLU A 211 9.38 -1.94 24.20
C GLU A 211 8.66 -2.66 25.35
N GLY A 212 8.30 -1.98 26.44
CA GLY A 212 7.51 -2.59 27.52
C GLY A 212 6.11 -3.03 27.07
N LYS A 213 5.41 -2.19 26.30
CA LYS A 213 4.09 -2.54 25.72
C LYS A 213 4.18 -3.46 24.49
N ARG A 214 5.23 -3.32 23.68
CA ARG A 214 5.43 -4.12 22.46
C ARG A 214 5.98 -5.52 22.76
N GLY A 215 6.76 -5.68 23.83
CA GLY A 215 7.20 -6.97 24.35
C GLY A 215 6.07 -7.78 24.99
N GLU A 216 5.10 -7.11 25.62
CA GLU A 216 3.84 -7.76 26.05
C GLU A 216 2.86 -8.01 24.89
N GLU A 217 2.79 -7.14 23.88
CA GLU A 217 1.97 -7.35 22.67
C GLU A 217 2.55 -8.39 21.69
N GLU A 218 3.85 -8.71 21.77
CA GLU A 218 4.52 -9.75 20.97
C GLU A 218 4.59 -11.12 21.65
N SER A 219 4.10 -11.26 22.89
CA SER A 219 4.20 -12.51 23.65
C SER A 219 3.02 -13.47 23.47
N TYR A 220 1.92 -13.05 22.85
CA TYR A 220 0.74 -13.88 22.66
C TYR A 220 0.00 -13.61 21.32
N GLY A 221 -0.73 -14.59 20.79
CA GLY A 221 -1.38 -14.51 19.48
C GLY A 221 -0.51 -15.00 18.32
N ILE A 222 -0.73 -14.48 17.10
CA ILE A 222 0.03 -14.91 15.90
C ILE A 222 1.39 -14.20 15.80
N LEU A 223 2.45 -14.98 15.60
CA LEU A 223 3.84 -14.55 15.60
C LEU A 223 4.57 -14.92 14.30
N PHE A 224 5.43 -14.01 13.82
CA PHE A 224 6.38 -14.29 12.73
C PHE A 224 7.46 -15.27 13.18
N PRO A 225 8.01 -16.12 12.29
CA PRO A 225 9.12 -17.02 12.65
C PRO A 225 10.32 -16.27 13.23
N LEU A 226 11.07 -16.96 14.09
CA LEU A 226 12.38 -16.49 14.54
C LEU A 226 13.36 -16.51 13.37
N ASP A 227 14.12 -15.44 13.22
CA ASP A 227 15.24 -15.35 12.30
C ASP A 227 16.51 -15.96 12.93
N PRO A 228 17.60 -16.16 12.16
CA PRO A 228 18.84 -16.73 12.69
C PRO A 228 19.51 -15.93 13.81
N LYS A 229 19.05 -14.70 14.08
CA LYS A 229 19.54 -13.84 15.16
C LYS A 229 18.60 -13.85 16.38
N GLY A 230 17.55 -14.68 16.35
CA GLY A 230 16.53 -14.77 17.41
C GLY A 230 15.48 -13.65 17.38
N GLY A 231 15.44 -12.83 16.32
CA GLY A 231 14.43 -11.78 16.15
C GLY A 231 13.26 -12.22 15.26
N ARG A 232 12.09 -11.58 15.38
CA ARG A 232 10.92 -11.87 14.52
C ARG A 232 10.84 -10.92 13.32
N SER A 233 11.70 -11.15 12.31
CA SER A 233 11.85 -10.27 11.14
C SER A 233 10.81 -10.52 10.05
N THR A 234 9.99 -9.50 9.75
CA THR A 234 9.00 -9.55 8.65
C THR A 234 9.66 -9.69 7.27
N THR A 235 10.81 -9.07 7.07
CA THR A 235 11.60 -9.18 5.84
C THR A 235 12.16 -10.58 5.64
N SER A 236 12.66 -11.21 6.71
CA SER A 236 13.18 -12.57 6.61
C SER A 236 12.05 -13.54 6.29
N ALA A 237 10.95 -13.47 7.04
CA ALA A 237 9.78 -14.31 6.83
C ALA A 237 9.19 -14.14 5.43
N GLY A 238 9.03 -12.89 4.97
CA GLY A 238 8.49 -12.61 3.64
C GLY A 238 9.35 -13.16 2.50
N ARG A 239 10.68 -13.03 2.59
CA ARG A 239 11.61 -13.61 1.61
C ARG A 239 11.54 -15.13 1.59
N SER A 240 11.56 -15.77 2.75
CA SER A 240 11.51 -17.24 2.85
C SER A 240 10.18 -17.80 2.35
N LEU A 241 9.06 -17.15 2.68
CA LEU A 241 7.73 -17.52 2.19
C LEU A 241 7.64 -17.48 0.66
N VAL A 242 8.09 -16.37 0.05
CA VAL A 242 8.04 -16.21 -1.41
C VAL A 242 9.04 -17.15 -2.09
N ALA A 243 10.22 -17.35 -1.51
CA ALA A 243 11.21 -18.29 -2.03
C ALA A 243 10.72 -19.74 -1.99
N ALA A 244 10.02 -20.15 -0.93
CA ALA A 244 9.40 -21.48 -0.84
C ALA A 244 8.39 -21.71 -1.96
N ALA A 245 7.52 -20.73 -2.22
CA ALA A 245 6.58 -20.80 -3.33
C ALA A 245 7.29 -20.80 -4.69
N LEU A 246 8.27 -19.92 -4.93
CA LEU A 246 9.05 -19.89 -6.18
C LEU A 246 9.75 -21.22 -6.47
N ARG A 247 10.33 -21.84 -5.45
CA ARG A 247 11.03 -23.13 -5.56
C ARG A 247 10.07 -24.25 -5.97
N ALA A 248 8.86 -24.24 -5.44
CA ALA A 248 7.80 -25.17 -5.83
C ALA A 248 7.29 -24.96 -7.26
N GLY A 249 7.64 -23.85 -7.91
CA GLY A 249 7.35 -23.62 -9.33
C GLY A 249 8.07 -24.57 -10.30
N GLY A 250 8.96 -25.43 -9.78
CA GLY A 250 9.55 -26.54 -10.51
C GLY A 250 10.71 -26.16 -11.45
N GLY A 251 11.55 -27.17 -11.73
CA GLY A 251 12.69 -27.07 -12.64
C GLY A 251 13.77 -26.06 -12.21
N GLU A 252 14.75 -25.89 -13.09
CA GLU A 252 15.89 -24.98 -12.84
C GLU A 252 15.43 -23.51 -12.68
N ALA A 253 14.39 -23.11 -13.43
CA ALA A 253 13.87 -21.75 -13.39
C ALA A 253 13.24 -21.36 -12.04
N GLY A 254 12.54 -22.28 -11.38
CA GLY A 254 11.96 -22.07 -10.05
C GLY A 254 13.04 -21.98 -8.97
N VAL A 255 14.01 -22.90 -8.99
CA VAL A 255 15.18 -22.91 -8.09
C VAL A 255 15.97 -21.61 -8.22
N ASN A 256 16.32 -21.21 -9.44
CA ASN A 256 17.07 -19.98 -9.70
C ASN A 256 16.30 -18.73 -9.25
N ALA A 257 14.96 -18.71 -9.38
CA ALA A 257 14.15 -17.60 -8.90
C ALA A 257 14.10 -17.55 -7.37
N ALA A 258 13.98 -18.69 -6.70
CA ALA A 258 13.99 -18.78 -5.24
C ALA A 258 15.33 -18.31 -4.64
N GLU A 259 16.47 -18.74 -5.21
CA GLU A 259 17.79 -18.29 -4.76
C GLU A 259 17.99 -16.78 -4.92
N LYS A 260 17.48 -16.20 -6.03
CA LYS A 260 17.51 -14.75 -6.23
C LYS A 260 16.66 -14.02 -5.17
N CYS A 261 15.49 -14.55 -4.85
CA CYS A 261 14.62 -14.00 -3.80
C CYS A 261 15.28 -14.05 -2.41
N GLU A 262 15.94 -15.16 -2.07
CA GLU A 262 16.66 -15.32 -0.79
C GLU A 262 17.84 -14.34 -0.66
N ARG A 263 18.52 -14.04 -1.77
CA ARG A 263 19.65 -13.10 -1.82
C ARG A 263 19.22 -11.63 -1.92
N GLU A 264 17.93 -11.33 -2.03
CA GLU A 264 17.42 -9.96 -2.09
C GLU A 264 17.77 -9.19 -0.81
N ARG A 265 18.60 -8.15 -0.95
CA ARG A 265 19.08 -7.34 0.17
C ARG A 265 18.16 -6.19 0.50
N ASN A 266 17.42 -5.69 -0.49
CA ASN A 266 16.53 -4.56 -0.39
C ASN A 266 15.06 -4.98 -0.56
N TRP A 267 14.63 -5.93 0.26
CA TRP A 267 13.28 -6.49 0.21
C TRP A 267 12.17 -5.43 0.18
N ARG A 268 12.35 -4.31 0.88
CA ARG A 268 11.36 -3.22 0.92
C ARG A 268 11.01 -2.67 -0.47
N PHE A 269 11.94 -2.73 -1.42
CA PHE A 269 11.80 -2.14 -2.75
C PHE A 269 12.08 -3.12 -3.91
N GLY A 270 12.38 -4.39 -3.63
CA GLY A 270 12.62 -5.43 -4.65
C GLY A 270 11.65 -6.62 -4.60
N TYR A 271 10.74 -6.68 -3.62
CA TYR A 271 9.82 -7.81 -3.44
C TYR A 271 8.85 -8.02 -4.62
N ASP A 272 8.45 -6.93 -5.27
CA ASP A 272 7.52 -6.88 -6.40
C ASP A 272 8.04 -7.68 -7.59
N GLN A 273 9.34 -7.59 -7.89
CA GLN A 273 9.96 -8.37 -8.98
C GLN A 273 9.89 -9.88 -8.71
N HIS A 274 10.06 -10.30 -7.45
CA HIS A 274 10.00 -11.71 -7.07
C HIS A 274 8.57 -12.25 -7.11
N LEU A 275 7.59 -11.43 -6.69
CA LEU A 275 6.17 -11.79 -6.80
C LEU A 275 5.67 -11.77 -8.25
N LEU A 276 6.14 -10.84 -9.09
CA LEU A 276 5.86 -10.85 -10.52
C LEU A 276 6.44 -12.12 -11.18
N ARG A 277 7.67 -12.49 -10.82
CA ARG A 277 8.29 -13.73 -11.28
C ARG A 277 7.53 -14.97 -10.82
N LEU A 278 6.94 -14.95 -9.63
CA LEU A 278 6.07 -16.03 -9.15
C LEU A 278 4.86 -16.21 -10.08
N VAL A 279 4.16 -15.12 -10.42
CA VAL A 279 3.00 -15.13 -11.33
C VAL A 279 3.40 -15.61 -12.73
N ASP A 280 4.52 -15.11 -13.26
CA ASP A 280 5.06 -15.53 -14.56
C ASP A 280 5.37 -17.04 -14.61
N LEU A 281 6.01 -17.59 -13.57
CA LEU A 281 6.24 -19.03 -13.49
C LEU A 281 4.92 -19.81 -13.42
N GLY A 282 3.94 -19.34 -12.66
CA GLY A 282 2.63 -19.97 -12.55
C GLY A 282 1.83 -19.96 -13.86
N CYS A 283 2.10 -19.03 -14.78
CA CYS A 283 1.48 -19.00 -16.11
C CYS A 283 1.85 -20.22 -16.98
N ARG A 284 2.93 -20.95 -16.63
CA ARG A 284 3.36 -22.13 -17.39
C ARG A 284 2.32 -23.24 -17.39
N SER A 285 1.64 -23.47 -16.26
CA SER A 285 0.53 -24.42 -16.17
C SER A 285 -0.28 -24.22 -14.88
N SER A 286 -1.54 -24.65 -14.89
CA SER A 286 -2.38 -24.71 -13.68
C SER A 286 -1.72 -25.49 -12.54
N GLU A 287 -1.01 -26.58 -12.86
CA GLU A 287 -0.33 -27.41 -11.88
C GLU A 287 0.80 -26.65 -11.17
N VAL A 288 1.60 -25.88 -11.91
CA VAL A 288 2.64 -25.03 -11.32
C VAL A 288 2.03 -23.98 -10.40
N ALA A 289 0.97 -23.29 -10.83
CA ALA A 289 0.27 -22.30 -10.00
C ALA A 289 -0.28 -22.93 -8.70
N LEU A 290 -0.84 -24.14 -8.78
CA LEU A 290 -1.34 -24.88 -7.62
C LEU A 290 -0.21 -25.30 -6.67
N GLN A 291 0.90 -25.82 -7.19
CA GLN A 291 2.07 -26.23 -6.41
C GLN A 291 2.68 -25.03 -5.66
N GLN A 292 2.83 -23.89 -6.33
CA GLN A 292 3.28 -22.65 -5.69
C GLN A 292 2.34 -22.20 -4.57
N ALA A 293 1.02 -22.26 -4.80
CA ALA A 293 0.02 -21.89 -3.80
C ALA A 293 0.07 -22.79 -2.57
N ARG A 294 0.14 -24.12 -2.78
CA ARG A 294 0.26 -25.12 -1.71
C ARG A 294 1.56 -24.94 -0.91
N ALA A 295 2.69 -24.77 -1.59
CA ALA A 295 3.98 -24.60 -0.93
C ALA A 295 4.07 -23.31 -0.11
N GLY A 296 3.53 -22.21 -0.63
CA GLY A 296 3.47 -20.94 0.09
C GLY A 296 2.60 -20.99 1.35
N LEU A 297 1.43 -21.62 1.26
CA LEU A 297 0.55 -21.84 2.41
C LEU A 297 1.16 -22.82 3.42
N ALA A 298 1.70 -23.95 2.96
CA ALA A 298 2.36 -24.94 3.82
C ALA A 298 3.52 -24.32 4.59
N TRP A 299 4.42 -23.60 3.91
CA TRP A 299 5.52 -22.90 4.56
C TRP A 299 5.02 -21.91 5.61
N ALA A 300 3.97 -21.15 5.29
CA ALA A 300 3.40 -20.20 6.25
C ALA A 300 2.83 -20.91 7.49
N HIS A 301 2.08 -22.00 7.32
CA HIS A 301 1.50 -22.78 8.42
C HIS A 301 2.55 -23.48 9.28
N GLU A 302 3.64 -23.96 8.68
CA GLU A 302 4.73 -24.65 9.38
C GLU A 302 5.63 -23.69 10.17
N ASN A 303 5.84 -22.47 9.67
CA ASN A 303 6.87 -21.57 10.20
C ASN A 303 6.32 -20.42 11.03
N PHE A 304 5.14 -19.89 10.71
CA PHE A 304 4.49 -18.95 11.62
C PHE A 304 4.00 -19.67 12.86
N GLN A 305 3.93 -18.96 13.97
CA GLN A 305 3.56 -19.53 15.25
C GLN A 305 2.32 -18.85 15.80
N PHE A 306 1.63 -19.52 16.72
CA PHE A 306 0.62 -18.93 17.58
C PHE A 306 0.89 -19.28 19.04
N VAL A 307 0.51 -18.37 19.93
CA VAL A 307 0.55 -18.56 21.37
C VAL A 307 -0.89 -18.40 21.88
N GLU A 308 -1.40 -19.43 22.55
CA GLU A 308 -2.82 -19.53 22.92
C GLU A 308 -3.22 -18.65 24.11
N ALA A 309 -2.29 -18.38 25.02
CA ALA A 309 -2.48 -17.52 26.18
C ALA A 309 -1.14 -16.88 26.58
N PRO A 310 -1.15 -15.72 27.26
CA PRO A 310 0.07 -15.14 27.80
C PRO A 310 0.87 -16.15 28.64
N GLY A 311 2.15 -16.35 28.30
CA GLY A 311 3.04 -17.29 28.98
C GLY A 311 3.00 -18.74 28.46
N ALA A 312 2.12 -19.07 27.51
CA ALA A 312 2.14 -20.37 26.84
C ALA A 312 3.25 -20.46 25.78
N GLU A 313 3.71 -21.67 25.49
CA GLU A 313 4.74 -21.90 24.48
C GLU A 313 4.23 -21.65 23.05
N PRO A 314 5.03 -21.00 22.16
CA PRO A 314 4.66 -20.82 20.77
C PRO A 314 4.59 -22.15 20.02
N ARG A 315 3.47 -22.41 19.32
CA ARG A 315 3.28 -23.59 18.47
C ARG A 315 3.15 -23.21 17.00
N PRO A 316 3.53 -24.09 16.06
CA PRO A 316 3.29 -23.87 14.62
C PRO A 316 1.83 -23.54 14.32
N LEU A 317 1.59 -22.63 13.38
CA LEU A 317 0.24 -22.21 12.97
C LEU A 317 -0.59 -23.39 12.43
N ALA A 318 0.05 -24.39 11.83
CA ALA A 318 -0.59 -25.63 11.36
C ALA A 318 -1.39 -26.35 12.46
N GLU A 319 -0.97 -26.21 13.72
CA GLU A 319 -1.66 -26.80 14.87
C GLU A 319 -2.92 -26.02 15.27
N LEU A 320 -3.03 -24.73 14.92
CA LEU A 320 -4.20 -23.92 15.27
C LEU A 320 -5.48 -24.52 14.68
N ALA A 321 -5.43 -25.01 13.44
CA ALA A 321 -6.57 -25.63 12.77
C ALA A 321 -7.06 -26.91 13.47
N LYS A 322 -6.16 -27.59 14.21
CA LYS A 322 -6.40 -28.87 14.90
C LYS A 322 -6.48 -28.74 16.42
N ALA A 323 -6.32 -27.55 16.98
CA ALA A 323 -6.20 -27.38 18.42
C ALA A 323 -7.47 -27.85 19.15
N ALA A 324 -7.31 -28.17 20.44
CA ALA A 324 -8.44 -28.53 21.29
C ALA A 324 -9.42 -27.33 21.45
N PRO A 325 -10.72 -27.57 21.61
CA PRO A 325 -11.69 -26.50 21.88
C PRO A 325 -11.37 -25.75 23.18
N ALA A 326 -11.66 -24.45 23.21
CA ALA A 326 -11.60 -23.65 24.44
C ALA A 326 -12.56 -24.18 25.50
N GLY A 327 -12.09 -24.37 26.73
CA GLY A 327 -12.88 -24.84 27.86
C GLY A 327 -12.07 -24.95 29.16
N SER A 328 -12.69 -25.53 30.20
CA SER A 328 -12.09 -25.66 31.54
C SER A 328 -10.77 -26.44 31.53
N THR A 329 -10.61 -27.40 30.63
CA THR A 329 -9.39 -28.19 30.45
C THR A 329 -8.25 -27.41 29.78
N SER A 330 -8.56 -26.35 29.02
CA SER A 330 -7.56 -25.53 28.33
C SER A 330 -7.29 -24.19 29.02
N GLY A 331 -8.06 -23.83 30.05
CA GLY A 331 -7.99 -22.52 30.71
C GLY A 331 -8.46 -21.33 29.86
N LEU A 332 -9.02 -21.59 28.67
CA LEU A 332 -9.48 -20.56 27.74
C LEU A 332 -10.99 -20.33 27.88
N VAL A 333 -11.43 -19.08 27.67
CA VAL A 333 -12.84 -18.71 27.77
C VAL A 333 -13.60 -19.18 26.52
N ARG A 334 -14.66 -19.95 26.72
CA ARG A 334 -15.57 -20.31 25.62
C ARG A 334 -16.42 -19.10 25.23
N LEU A 335 -16.41 -18.73 23.95
CA LEU A 335 -17.28 -17.66 23.43
C LEU A 335 -18.73 -18.12 23.31
N ALA A 336 -19.67 -17.32 23.82
CA ALA A 336 -21.10 -17.48 23.61
C ALA A 336 -21.53 -16.85 22.26
N THR A 337 -22.82 -16.99 21.91
CA THR A 337 -23.39 -16.53 20.64
C THR A 337 -24.49 -15.51 20.90
N LEU A 338 -24.35 -14.32 20.31
CA LEU A 338 -25.46 -13.42 20.07
C LEU A 338 -26.12 -13.78 18.73
N ARG A 339 -27.41 -14.10 18.74
CA ARG A 339 -28.23 -14.25 17.53
C ARG A 339 -29.15 -13.04 17.40
N VAL A 340 -29.22 -12.46 16.21
CA VAL A 340 -30.10 -11.33 15.92
C VAL A 340 -30.98 -11.72 14.73
N GLU A 341 -32.28 -11.81 14.97
CA GLU A 341 -33.27 -12.30 14.03
C GLU A 341 -34.11 -11.14 13.49
N GLY A 342 -34.11 -11.02 12.16
CA GLY A 342 -35.02 -10.14 11.45
C GLY A 342 -36.46 -10.68 11.43
N PRO A 343 -37.43 -9.87 10.99
CA PRO A 343 -38.82 -10.29 10.90
C PRO A 343 -39.00 -11.52 9.99
N ALA A 344 -39.86 -12.46 10.41
CA ALA A 344 -40.12 -13.71 9.69
C ALA A 344 -40.80 -13.52 8.32
N THR A 345 -41.48 -12.40 8.11
CA THR A 345 -42.18 -12.07 6.86
C THR A 345 -41.57 -10.82 6.23
N ALA A 346 -41.34 -10.90 4.91
CA ALA A 346 -40.96 -9.76 4.10
C ALA A 346 -42.05 -8.70 4.15
N ALA A 347 -41.75 -7.53 4.72
CA ALA A 347 -42.48 -6.31 4.40
C ALA A 347 -42.15 -5.80 2.98
N THR A 348 -41.44 -6.59 2.17
CA THR A 348 -41.11 -6.29 0.78
C THR A 348 -41.80 -7.29 -0.13
N GLY A 349 -42.91 -6.86 -0.72
CA GLY A 349 -43.43 -7.52 -1.91
C GLY A 349 -42.38 -7.53 -3.05
N PRO A 350 -42.64 -8.26 -4.14
CA PRO A 350 -41.82 -8.20 -5.35
C PRO A 350 -41.60 -6.73 -5.77
N GLY A 351 -40.35 -6.31 -5.97
CA GLY A 351 -40.04 -4.99 -6.55
C GLY A 351 -38.96 -4.10 -5.91
N LYS A 352 -38.36 -4.44 -4.76
CA LYS A 352 -37.16 -3.73 -4.27
C LYS A 352 -35.89 -4.41 -4.79
N GLY A 353 -35.51 -4.10 -6.02
CA GLY A 353 -34.25 -4.60 -6.62
C GLY A 353 -33.00 -4.19 -5.84
N PHE A 354 -31.86 -4.81 -6.16
CA PHE A 354 -30.56 -4.48 -5.55
C PHE A 354 -30.17 -3.02 -5.82
N ARG A 355 -29.61 -2.35 -4.81
CA ARG A 355 -29.26 -0.92 -4.82
C ARG A 355 -27.76 -0.73 -4.69
N ILE A 356 -27.15 0.05 -5.57
CA ILE A 356 -25.74 0.45 -5.47
C ILE A 356 -25.67 1.95 -5.19
N PRO A 357 -25.18 2.38 -4.00
CA PRO A 357 -24.91 3.79 -3.75
C PRO A 357 -23.88 4.32 -4.75
N TYR A 358 -24.18 5.43 -5.44
CA TYR A 358 -23.32 6.00 -6.47
C TYR A 358 -23.62 7.48 -6.70
N SER A 359 -22.61 8.32 -6.51
CA SER A 359 -22.62 9.76 -6.82
C SER A 359 -21.43 10.15 -7.70
N GLY A 360 -21.09 9.27 -8.65
CA GLY A 360 -19.91 9.39 -9.48
C GLY A 360 -18.62 8.88 -8.81
N PRO A 361 -17.49 8.96 -9.54
CA PRO A 361 -16.19 8.52 -9.05
C PRO A 361 -15.66 9.40 -7.91
N TYR A 362 -14.74 8.86 -7.11
CA TYR A 362 -13.96 9.65 -6.17
C TYR A 362 -12.99 10.56 -6.94
N ALA A 363 -13.29 11.86 -6.98
CA ALA A 363 -12.54 12.84 -7.76
C ALA A 363 -12.55 14.22 -7.11
N ARG A 364 -11.81 15.18 -7.68
CA ARG A 364 -11.79 16.57 -7.21
C ARG A 364 -13.21 17.14 -7.26
N GLY A 365 -13.72 17.61 -6.11
CA GLY A 365 -15.09 18.11 -5.99
C GLY A 365 -16.17 17.03 -5.76
N SER A 366 -15.84 15.74 -5.84
CA SER A 366 -16.73 14.61 -5.53
C SER A 366 -16.03 13.58 -4.64
N THR A 367 -15.65 14.01 -3.42
CA THR A 367 -14.99 13.15 -2.43
C THR A 367 -15.95 12.63 -1.35
N GLN A 368 -17.15 13.22 -1.25
CA GLN A 368 -18.12 12.84 -0.24
C GLN A 368 -18.76 11.49 -0.59
N PRO A 369 -19.12 10.66 0.41
CA PRO A 369 -19.92 9.47 0.22
C PRO A 369 -21.23 9.75 -0.54
N PRO A 370 -21.79 8.76 -1.27
CA PRO A 370 -23.13 8.89 -1.83
C PRO A 370 -24.18 9.20 -0.75
N GLY A 371 -25.05 10.17 -1.01
CA GLY A 371 -26.20 10.47 -0.15
C GLY A 371 -27.33 9.43 -0.30
N PRO A 372 -28.40 9.54 0.51
CA PRO A 372 -29.51 8.58 0.49
C PRO A 372 -30.23 8.42 -0.86
N ASN A 373 -30.19 9.47 -1.69
CA ASN A 373 -30.81 9.51 -3.01
C ASN A 373 -29.84 9.18 -4.16
N ASP A 374 -28.54 9.10 -3.86
CA ASP A 374 -27.49 8.80 -4.83
C ASP A 374 -27.38 7.28 -4.99
N VAL A 375 -28.35 6.68 -5.68
CA VAL A 375 -28.48 5.21 -5.78
C VAL A 375 -28.81 4.78 -7.20
N LEU A 376 -28.05 3.80 -7.70
CA LEU A 376 -28.36 3.06 -8.91
C LEU A 376 -29.21 1.83 -8.57
N GLN A 377 -30.30 1.64 -9.32
CA GLN A 377 -31.18 0.48 -9.21
C GLN A 377 -31.89 0.20 -10.54
N GLY A 378 -32.36 -1.04 -10.73
CA GLY A 378 -33.10 -1.43 -11.94
C GLY A 378 -32.36 -1.08 -13.22
N GLN A 379 -33.04 -0.46 -14.19
CA GLN A 379 -32.46 -0.15 -15.50
C GLN A 379 -31.27 0.82 -15.44
N GLN A 380 -31.25 1.77 -14.49
CA GLN A 380 -30.14 2.71 -14.33
C GLN A 380 -28.86 1.98 -13.92
N LEU A 381 -28.98 0.97 -13.04
CA LEU A 381 -27.86 0.13 -12.65
C LEU A 381 -27.32 -0.68 -13.83
N LYS A 382 -28.19 -1.28 -14.65
CA LYS A 382 -27.77 -2.05 -15.83
C LYS A 382 -27.00 -1.17 -16.83
N GLN A 383 -27.52 0.03 -17.10
CA GLN A 383 -26.88 1.00 -17.99
C GLN A 383 -25.51 1.44 -17.46
N GLU A 384 -25.36 1.66 -16.15
CA GLU A 384 -24.07 2.05 -15.58
C GLU A 384 -23.06 0.88 -15.56
N LEU A 385 -23.50 -0.35 -15.32
CA LEU A 385 -22.64 -1.54 -15.44
C LEU A 385 -22.11 -1.70 -16.88
N GLU A 386 -22.97 -1.51 -17.89
CA GLU A 386 -22.57 -1.50 -19.29
C GLU A 386 -21.63 -0.33 -19.62
N ARG A 387 -21.87 0.86 -19.06
CA ARG A 387 -20.98 2.02 -19.20
C ARG A 387 -19.61 1.77 -18.57
N TRP A 388 -19.53 1.17 -17.39
CA TRP A 388 -18.26 0.80 -16.78
C TRP A 388 -17.51 -0.24 -17.62
N ALA A 389 -18.20 -1.25 -18.15
CA ALA A 389 -17.60 -2.27 -19.01
C ALA A 389 -17.06 -1.68 -20.33
N SER A 390 -17.87 -0.87 -21.02
CA SER A 390 -17.50 -0.21 -22.28
C SER A 390 -16.34 0.77 -22.13
N ARG A 391 -16.26 1.48 -21.00
CA ARG A 391 -15.11 2.34 -20.66
C ARG A 391 -13.88 1.53 -20.24
N GLY A 392 -14.02 0.23 -19.99
CA GLY A 392 -12.95 -0.62 -19.48
C GLY A 392 -12.64 -0.36 -18.01
N VAL A 393 -13.59 0.18 -17.24
CA VAL A 393 -13.48 0.35 -15.78
C VAL A 393 -13.60 -1.01 -15.10
N ILE A 394 -14.53 -1.85 -15.55
CA ILE A 394 -14.73 -3.25 -15.11
C ILE A 394 -14.65 -4.18 -16.33
N GLU A 395 -14.47 -5.48 -16.12
CA GLU A 395 -14.54 -6.46 -17.22
C GLU A 395 -16.00 -6.76 -17.62
N PRO A 396 -16.28 -7.05 -18.91
CA PRO A 396 -17.65 -7.27 -19.39
C PRO A 396 -18.37 -8.45 -18.72
N ASP A 397 -17.65 -9.51 -18.39
CA ASP A 397 -18.18 -10.66 -17.64
C ASP A 397 -18.61 -10.25 -16.22
N ALA A 398 -17.89 -9.34 -15.56
CA ALA A 398 -18.29 -8.79 -14.26
C ALA A 398 -19.62 -8.04 -14.36
N ALA A 399 -19.79 -7.22 -15.41
CA ALA A 399 -21.04 -6.49 -15.65
C ALA A 399 -22.23 -7.44 -15.84
N LEU A 400 -22.06 -8.45 -16.70
CA LEU A 400 -23.09 -9.46 -16.96
C LEU A 400 -23.51 -10.21 -15.69
N ARG A 401 -22.53 -10.61 -14.86
CA ARG A 401 -22.79 -11.36 -13.62
C ARG A 401 -23.46 -10.48 -12.57
N ALA A 402 -23.08 -9.21 -12.46
CA ALA A 402 -23.78 -8.25 -11.60
C ALA A 402 -25.23 -8.06 -12.06
N VAL A 403 -25.49 -7.89 -13.36
CA VAL A 403 -26.85 -7.80 -13.91
C VAL A 403 -27.66 -9.06 -13.56
N ALA A 404 -27.12 -10.25 -13.82
CA ALA A 404 -27.80 -11.52 -13.54
C ALA A 404 -28.20 -11.67 -12.06
N ALA A 405 -27.32 -11.30 -11.12
CA ALA A 405 -27.65 -11.32 -9.70
C ALA A 405 -28.68 -10.26 -9.30
N THR A 406 -28.60 -9.06 -9.88
CA THR A 406 -29.61 -8.01 -9.62
C THR A 406 -30.99 -8.43 -10.11
N ASP A 407 -31.07 -9.11 -11.25
CA ASP A 407 -32.32 -9.63 -11.82
C ASP A 407 -32.88 -10.81 -11.02
N TYR A 408 -32.00 -11.72 -10.57
CA TYR A 408 -32.38 -12.79 -9.64
C TYR A 408 -33.06 -12.22 -8.39
N LEU A 409 -32.44 -11.24 -7.74
CA LEU A 409 -33.01 -10.60 -6.54
C LEU A 409 -34.31 -9.82 -6.86
N ALA A 410 -34.36 -9.09 -7.98
CA ALA A 410 -35.55 -8.34 -8.38
C ALA A 410 -36.76 -9.24 -8.69
N SER A 411 -36.52 -10.47 -9.18
CA SER A 411 -37.56 -11.48 -9.46
C SER A 411 -38.05 -12.23 -8.20
N GLY A 412 -37.54 -11.89 -7.01
CA GLY A 412 -37.90 -12.55 -5.75
C GLY A 412 -36.96 -13.68 -5.34
N GLY A 413 -35.81 -13.81 -6.01
CA GLY A 413 -34.74 -14.73 -5.61
C GLY A 413 -34.28 -14.48 -4.18
N THR A 414 -34.01 -15.56 -3.44
CA THR A 414 -33.64 -15.51 -2.02
C THR A 414 -32.23 -16.02 -1.78
N LEU A 415 -31.65 -15.65 -0.62
CA LEU A 415 -30.39 -16.20 -0.12
C LEU A 415 -30.62 -17.33 0.90
N LYS A 416 -31.83 -17.89 0.97
CA LYS A 416 -32.13 -19.04 1.83
C LYS A 416 -31.30 -20.26 1.38
N GLY A 417 -30.73 -20.97 2.34
CA GLY A 417 -29.82 -22.10 2.08
C GLY A 417 -28.37 -21.70 1.74
N TYR A 418 -28.05 -20.41 1.86
CA TYR A 418 -26.70 -19.88 1.72
C TYR A 418 -26.27 -19.16 3.01
N HIS A 419 -25.11 -19.52 3.53
CA HIS A 419 -24.59 -18.99 4.80
C HIS A 419 -23.21 -18.37 4.61
N PHE A 420 -23.02 -17.21 5.21
CA PHE A 420 -21.82 -16.41 5.03
C PHE A 420 -21.09 -16.26 6.36
N ILE A 421 -19.94 -16.91 6.50
CA ILE A 421 -19.02 -16.63 7.61
C ILE A 421 -18.19 -15.41 7.21
N VAL A 422 -18.36 -14.29 7.92
CA VAL A 422 -17.70 -13.02 7.57
C VAL A 422 -16.68 -12.65 8.65
N ILE A 423 -15.40 -12.93 8.37
CA ILE A 423 -14.28 -12.47 9.19
C ILE A 423 -14.01 -11.01 8.81
N GLY A 424 -14.19 -10.11 9.77
CA GLY A 424 -14.31 -8.67 9.51
C GLY A 424 -15.73 -8.24 9.18
N ALA A 425 -16.74 -8.79 9.85
CA ALA A 425 -18.16 -8.42 9.72
C ALA A 425 -18.45 -6.91 9.76
N SER A 426 -17.68 -6.12 10.53
CA SER A 426 -17.80 -4.67 10.60
C SER A 426 -16.90 -3.91 9.61
N SER A 427 -16.29 -4.60 8.65
CA SER A 427 -15.41 -3.99 7.65
C SER A 427 -16.20 -3.12 6.68
N ALA A 428 -15.66 -1.93 6.42
CA ALA A 428 -16.12 -0.98 5.41
C ALA A 428 -16.40 -1.63 4.03
N MET A 429 -15.44 -2.41 3.54
CA MET A 429 -15.52 -3.12 2.26
C MET A 429 -16.21 -4.49 2.37
N GLY A 430 -16.66 -4.89 3.57
CA GLY A 430 -17.28 -6.19 3.81
C GLY A 430 -18.72 -6.26 3.31
N PRO A 431 -19.20 -7.43 2.89
CA PRO A 431 -20.52 -7.60 2.28
C PRO A 431 -21.66 -7.65 3.32
N THR A 432 -21.35 -7.65 4.62
CA THR A 432 -22.30 -7.94 5.72
C THR A 432 -23.60 -7.14 5.61
N ARG A 433 -23.51 -5.83 5.38
CA ARG A 433 -24.68 -4.97 5.32
C ARG A 433 -25.61 -5.39 4.19
N HIS A 434 -25.05 -5.55 2.99
CA HIS A 434 -25.80 -5.98 1.81
C HIS A 434 -26.33 -7.41 1.91
N LEU A 435 -25.61 -8.31 2.57
CA LEU A 435 -26.09 -9.67 2.84
C LEU A 435 -27.31 -9.65 3.77
N LEU A 436 -27.25 -8.89 4.88
CA LEU A 436 -28.36 -8.76 5.82
C LEU A 436 -29.58 -8.10 5.17
N GLU A 437 -29.39 -7.02 4.42
CA GLU A 437 -30.47 -6.32 3.67
C GLU A 437 -31.25 -7.26 2.74
N HIS A 438 -30.59 -8.32 2.24
CA HIS A 438 -31.16 -9.33 1.35
C HIS A 438 -31.50 -10.66 2.06
N GLY A 439 -31.67 -10.62 3.39
CA GLY A 439 -32.20 -11.75 4.18
C GLY A 439 -31.22 -12.92 4.33
N ALA A 440 -29.91 -12.68 4.23
CA ALA A 440 -28.92 -13.73 4.40
C ALA A 440 -28.70 -14.11 5.87
N HIS A 441 -28.20 -15.34 6.09
CA HIS A 441 -27.58 -15.74 7.34
C HIS A 441 -26.08 -15.38 7.33
N VAL A 442 -25.69 -14.44 8.20
CA VAL A 442 -24.32 -13.98 8.40
C VAL A 442 -23.80 -14.44 9.77
N ILE A 443 -22.73 -15.24 9.79
CA ILE A 443 -21.96 -15.60 10.97
C ILE A 443 -20.74 -14.67 11.03
N GLY A 444 -20.85 -13.57 11.78
CA GLY A 444 -19.91 -12.47 11.76
C GLY A 444 -18.86 -12.53 12.88
N VAL A 445 -17.58 -12.36 12.53
CA VAL A 445 -16.50 -12.13 13.50
C VAL A 445 -15.92 -10.74 13.28
N SER A 446 -15.80 -9.95 14.33
CA SER A 446 -15.09 -8.66 14.35
C SER A 446 -14.65 -8.34 15.76
N ARG A 447 -13.70 -7.40 15.89
CA ARG A 447 -13.21 -6.95 17.20
C ARG A 447 -14.36 -6.41 18.04
N GLY A 448 -14.29 -6.64 19.36
CA GLY A 448 -15.16 -6.02 20.35
C GLY A 448 -14.41 -5.02 21.22
N GLY A 449 -15.12 -4.38 22.15
CA GLY A 449 -14.57 -3.62 23.27
C GLY A 449 -14.14 -2.17 23.01
N SER A 450 -13.88 -1.77 21.77
CA SER A 450 -13.62 -0.36 21.42
C SER A 450 -14.93 0.41 21.16
N GLN A 451 -14.92 1.74 21.33
CA GLN A 451 -16.11 2.56 21.02
C GLN A 451 -16.56 2.41 19.55
N SER A 452 -15.63 2.31 18.60
CA SER A 452 -15.97 2.09 17.19
C SER A 452 -16.58 0.71 16.96
N SER A 453 -16.07 -0.35 17.61
CA SER A 453 -16.65 -1.69 17.49
C SER A 453 -18.04 -1.80 18.12
N ARG A 454 -18.26 -1.18 19.29
CA ARG A 454 -19.58 -1.11 19.93
C ARG A 454 -20.62 -0.50 19.00
N ARG A 455 -20.27 0.65 18.39
CA ARG A 455 -21.12 1.31 17.39
C ARG A 455 -21.40 0.41 16.19
N ALA A 456 -20.37 -0.24 15.63
CA ALA A 456 -20.52 -1.13 14.49
C ALA A 456 -21.46 -2.32 14.79
N TRP A 457 -21.33 -2.97 15.95
CA TRP A 457 -22.21 -4.08 16.33
C TRP A 457 -23.65 -3.62 16.58
N ARG A 458 -23.85 -2.47 17.23
CA ARG A 458 -25.18 -1.84 17.36
C ARG A 458 -25.81 -1.60 15.99
N GLU A 459 -25.06 -1.02 15.05
CA GLU A 459 -25.54 -0.73 13.68
C GLU A 459 -25.89 -2.02 12.90
N LEU A 460 -25.05 -3.07 13.00
CA LEU A 460 -25.33 -4.36 12.36
C LEU A 460 -26.54 -5.07 12.98
N ALA A 461 -26.70 -5.02 14.31
CA ALA A 461 -27.87 -5.58 14.98
C ALA A 461 -29.16 -4.83 14.59
N ALA A 462 -29.13 -3.50 14.54
CA ALA A 462 -30.26 -2.70 14.07
C ALA A 462 -30.64 -3.03 12.61
N LEU A 463 -29.63 -3.23 11.75
CA LEU A 463 -29.84 -3.64 10.37
C LEU A 463 -30.47 -5.03 10.27
N ALA A 464 -29.95 -6.01 11.01
CA ALA A 464 -30.51 -7.36 11.05
C ALA A 464 -31.97 -7.35 11.56
N CYS A 465 -32.27 -6.67 12.67
CA CYS A 465 -33.62 -6.54 13.23
C CYS A 465 -34.63 -5.87 12.28
N SER A 466 -34.17 -5.08 11.31
CA SER A 466 -35.03 -4.39 10.33
C SER A 466 -35.06 -5.09 8.96
N SER A 467 -34.20 -6.07 8.73
CA SER A 467 -34.08 -6.77 7.45
C SER A 467 -34.84 -8.10 7.49
N PRO A 468 -35.91 -8.28 6.70
CA PRO A 468 -36.69 -9.52 6.73
C PRO A 468 -35.87 -10.75 6.37
N GLY A 469 -36.05 -11.83 7.11
CA GLY A 469 -35.35 -13.11 6.92
C GLY A 469 -33.86 -13.09 7.28
N ALA A 470 -33.30 -11.95 7.67
CA ALA A 470 -31.89 -11.85 8.04
C ALA A 470 -31.62 -12.55 9.38
N LEU A 471 -30.47 -13.22 9.47
CA LEU A 471 -29.96 -13.79 10.72
C LEU A 471 -28.49 -13.37 10.87
N LEU A 472 -28.17 -12.67 11.95
CA LEU A 472 -26.80 -12.34 12.32
C LEU A 472 -26.40 -13.14 13.56
N GLU A 473 -25.32 -13.91 13.47
CA GLU A 473 -24.67 -14.54 14.62
C GLU A 473 -23.33 -13.83 14.90
N ALA A 474 -23.08 -13.43 16.15
CA ALA A 474 -21.86 -12.77 16.58
C ALA A 474 -21.30 -13.40 17.87
N PRO A 475 -19.97 -13.44 18.07
CA PRO A 475 -19.39 -13.98 19.29
C PRO A 475 -19.60 -13.01 20.47
N LEU A 476 -19.81 -13.56 21.66
CA LEU A 476 -19.85 -12.83 22.92
C LEU A 476 -18.69 -13.27 23.83
N ALA A 477 -18.01 -12.29 24.42
CA ALA A 477 -16.93 -12.53 25.36
C ALA A 477 -17.51 -12.97 26.72
N GLY A 478 -17.66 -14.29 26.90
CA GLY A 478 -18.28 -14.88 28.08
C GLY A 478 -19.81 -14.78 28.09
N GLY A 479 -20.45 -15.34 29.12
CA GLY A 479 -21.91 -15.36 29.28
C GLY A 479 -22.61 -16.54 28.60
N GLU A 480 -23.94 -16.45 28.52
CA GLU A 480 -24.82 -17.43 27.85
C GLU A 480 -25.19 -16.96 26.44
N ASP A 481 -25.65 -17.89 25.61
CA ASP A 481 -26.19 -17.54 24.28
C ASP A 481 -27.41 -16.62 24.44
N ARG A 482 -27.51 -15.58 23.61
CA ARG A 482 -28.55 -14.55 23.68
C ARG A 482 -29.17 -14.34 22.31
N THR A 483 -30.49 -14.16 22.27
CA THR A 483 -31.23 -13.87 21.02
C THR A 483 -31.89 -12.50 21.10
N LEU A 484 -31.77 -11.70 20.06
CA LEU A 484 -32.44 -10.42 19.85
C LEU A 484 -33.39 -10.54 18.67
N CYS A 485 -34.65 -10.15 18.84
CA CYS A 485 -35.65 -10.18 17.79
C CYS A 485 -36.01 -8.76 17.32
N ALA A 486 -36.83 -8.66 16.26
CA ALA A 486 -37.41 -7.41 15.81
C ALA A 486 -38.01 -6.60 16.98
N GLY A 487 -37.62 -5.32 17.11
CA GLY A 487 -38.04 -4.42 18.18
C GLY A 487 -37.17 -4.44 19.45
N ALA A 488 -36.19 -5.34 19.56
CA ALA A 488 -35.21 -5.31 20.65
C ALA A 488 -34.27 -4.11 20.55
N ASP A 489 -33.78 -3.62 21.70
CA ASP A 489 -32.80 -2.53 21.75
C ASP A 489 -31.45 -2.97 21.14
N PRO A 490 -31.02 -2.37 20.01
CA PRO A 490 -29.75 -2.70 19.37
C PRO A 490 -28.52 -2.45 20.25
N ALA A 491 -28.62 -1.63 21.31
CA ALA A 491 -27.53 -1.43 22.26
C ALA A 491 -27.14 -2.73 22.99
N SER A 492 -28.04 -3.72 23.04
CA SER A 492 -27.77 -5.06 23.60
C SER A 492 -26.74 -5.86 22.80
N ALA A 493 -26.31 -5.39 21.63
CA ALA A 493 -25.27 -6.00 20.82
C ALA A 493 -23.88 -5.37 21.01
N GLU A 494 -23.74 -4.32 21.82
CA GLU A 494 -22.46 -3.59 21.94
C GLU A 494 -21.33 -4.40 22.59
N ASP A 495 -21.66 -5.41 23.39
CA ASP A 495 -20.71 -6.33 24.02
C ASP A 495 -20.24 -7.45 23.07
N ALA A 496 -20.75 -7.50 21.83
CA ALA A 496 -20.32 -8.47 20.83
C ALA A 496 -18.89 -8.23 20.33
N GLY A 497 -18.28 -9.31 19.86
CA GLY A 497 -16.99 -9.34 19.19
C GLY A 497 -15.96 -10.23 19.87
N ALA A 498 -14.91 -10.54 19.11
CA ALA A 498 -13.75 -11.31 19.55
C ALA A 498 -12.50 -10.79 18.81
N ASP A 499 -11.34 -10.86 19.45
CA ASP A 499 -10.08 -10.42 18.84
C ASP A 499 -9.36 -11.61 18.19
N LEU A 500 -9.46 -11.72 16.86
CA LEU A 500 -8.87 -12.82 16.10
C LEU A 500 -7.34 -12.95 16.29
N LEU A 501 -6.63 -11.86 16.57
CA LEU A 501 -5.18 -11.94 16.79
C LEU A 501 -4.84 -12.52 18.15
N ARG A 502 -5.72 -12.34 19.14
CA ARG A 502 -5.47 -12.68 20.56
C ARG A 502 -6.22 -13.91 21.03
N GLN A 503 -7.34 -14.23 20.38
CA GLN A 503 -8.26 -15.32 20.72
C GLN A 503 -8.49 -16.28 19.54
N PRO A 504 -7.46 -16.68 18.76
CA PRO A 504 -7.67 -17.47 17.56
C PRO A 504 -8.25 -18.86 17.86
N VAL A 505 -7.94 -19.45 19.02
CA VAL A 505 -8.45 -20.78 19.43
C VAL A 505 -9.93 -20.72 19.81
N GLU A 506 -10.32 -19.68 20.54
CA GLU A 506 -11.69 -19.44 20.98
C GLU A 506 -12.59 -19.13 19.80
N VAL A 507 -12.14 -18.28 18.87
CA VAL A 507 -12.85 -17.97 17.62
C VAL A 507 -12.99 -19.21 16.75
N ARG A 508 -11.95 -20.05 16.63
CA ARG A 508 -12.04 -21.35 15.92
C ARG A 508 -13.15 -22.22 16.52
N GLY A 509 -13.12 -22.42 17.84
CA GLY A 509 -14.09 -23.24 18.53
C GLY A 509 -15.53 -22.71 18.37
N TRP A 510 -15.70 -21.39 18.38
CA TRP A 510 -17.00 -20.76 18.14
C TRP A 510 -17.49 -20.95 16.71
N LEU A 511 -16.64 -20.71 15.71
CA LEU A 511 -16.97 -20.89 14.30
C LEU A 511 -17.33 -22.33 13.95
N LEU A 512 -16.63 -23.33 14.52
CA LEU A 512 -16.96 -24.74 14.29
C LEU A 512 -18.33 -25.11 14.88
N ARG A 513 -18.71 -24.53 16.04
CA ARG A 513 -20.06 -24.70 16.60
C ARG A 513 -21.12 -24.00 15.75
N ALA A 514 -20.82 -22.80 15.24
CA ALA A 514 -21.72 -22.09 14.34
C ALA A 514 -21.91 -22.86 13.02
N LEU A 515 -20.83 -23.40 12.45
CA LEU A 515 -20.88 -24.25 11.27
C LEU A 515 -21.71 -25.52 11.51
N ALA A 516 -21.60 -26.15 12.68
CA ALA A 516 -22.37 -27.34 13.02
C ALA A 516 -23.89 -27.09 13.15
N ARG A 517 -24.32 -25.82 13.34
CA ARG A 517 -25.74 -25.44 13.31
C ARG A 517 -26.29 -25.29 11.89
N VAL A 518 -25.41 -25.17 10.89
CA VAL A 518 -25.81 -25.04 9.50
C VAL A 518 -26.14 -26.44 8.93
N PRO A 519 -27.28 -26.61 8.26
CA PRO A 519 -27.62 -27.87 7.59
C PRO A 519 -26.50 -28.39 6.67
N PRO A 520 -26.21 -29.71 6.68
CA PRO A 520 -25.11 -30.32 5.91
C PRO A 520 -25.22 -30.19 4.38
N ASP A 521 -26.41 -29.91 3.84
CA ASP A 521 -26.70 -29.73 2.42
C ASP A 521 -26.71 -28.25 1.97
N GLU A 522 -26.82 -27.31 2.90
CA GLU A 522 -26.88 -25.87 2.60
C GLU A 522 -25.48 -25.25 2.41
N LYS A 523 -25.29 -24.36 1.43
CA LYS A 523 -23.96 -23.91 1.02
C LYS A 523 -23.37 -22.89 2.01
N VAL A 524 -22.10 -23.06 2.37
CA VAL A 524 -21.37 -22.15 3.27
C VAL A 524 -20.19 -21.52 2.55
N VAL A 525 -20.05 -20.20 2.67
CA VAL A 525 -18.89 -19.44 2.17
C VAL A 525 -18.27 -18.64 3.30
N VAL A 526 -16.96 -18.75 3.48
CA VAL A 526 -16.18 -17.96 4.45
C VAL A 526 -15.37 -16.89 3.74
N GLY A 527 -15.54 -15.63 4.15
CA GLY A 527 -14.80 -14.50 3.60
C GLY A 527 -13.98 -13.77 4.64
N ASN A 528 -12.79 -13.30 4.24
CA ASN A 528 -11.93 -12.45 5.05
C ASN A 528 -11.86 -11.03 4.47
N TYR A 529 -12.46 -10.08 5.19
CA TYR A 529 -12.55 -8.66 4.84
C TYR A 529 -11.76 -7.78 5.81
N THR A 530 -10.92 -8.39 6.64
CA THR A 530 -10.12 -7.67 7.61
C THR A 530 -8.91 -7.00 6.98
N TYR A 531 -8.49 -5.87 7.55
CA TYR A 531 -7.31 -5.11 7.14
C TYR A 531 -6.68 -4.45 8.37
N LEU A 532 -5.35 -4.51 8.44
CA LEU A 532 -4.53 -3.71 9.36
C LEU A 532 -3.25 -3.29 8.62
N ASP A 533 -2.54 -2.29 9.15
CA ASP A 533 -1.29 -1.84 8.54
C ASP A 533 -0.10 -2.74 8.93
N GLY A 534 0.84 -2.90 7.99
CA GLY A 534 2.13 -3.51 8.28
C GLY A 534 2.06 -5.00 8.62
N ASP A 535 2.78 -5.40 9.67
CA ASP A 535 2.94 -6.80 10.08
C ASP A 535 1.63 -7.43 10.60
N LEU A 536 0.76 -6.60 11.21
CA LEU A 536 -0.54 -7.03 11.72
C LEU A 536 -1.46 -7.56 10.61
N HIS A 537 -1.36 -7.05 9.37
CA HIS A 537 -2.14 -7.56 8.24
C HIS A 537 -1.82 -9.04 7.94
N VAL A 538 -0.52 -9.37 7.93
CA VAL A 538 -0.05 -10.73 7.65
C VAL A 538 -0.52 -11.66 8.77
N LYS A 539 -0.33 -11.25 10.03
CA LYS A 539 -0.81 -12.01 11.21
C LYS A 539 -2.31 -12.28 11.14
N LEU A 540 -3.11 -11.27 10.80
CA LEU A 540 -4.56 -11.37 10.71
C LEU A 540 -5.02 -12.26 9.54
N THR A 541 -4.34 -12.16 8.41
CA THR A 541 -4.58 -13.02 7.23
C THR A 541 -4.27 -14.47 7.55
N LEU A 542 -3.17 -14.74 8.24
CA LEU A 542 -2.78 -16.09 8.63
C LEU A 542 -3.69 -16.69 9.70
N ALA A 543 -4.11 -15.88 10.69
CA ALA A 543 -5.15 -16.30 11.63
C ALA A 543 -6.42 -16.73 10.89
N ALA A 544 -6.93 -15.88 9.99
CA ALA A 544 -8.10 -16.18 9.20
C ALA A 544 -7.91 -17.42 8.32
N ASP A 545 -6.76 -17.56 7.65
CA ASP A 545 -6.46 -18.73 6.81
C ASP A 545 -6.43 -20.04 7.60
N ALA A 546 -5.89 -20.04 8.83
CA ALA A 546 -5.94 -21.19 9.72
C ALA A 546 -7.37 -21.53 10.18
N LEU A 547 -8.23 -20.54 10.38
CA LEU A 547 -9.64 -20.76 10.66
C LEU A 547 -10.39 -21.32 9.44
N ILE A 548 -10.10 -20.81 8.25
CA ILE A 548 -10.65 -21.32 6.98
C ILE A 548 -10.24 -22.78 6.80
N ALA A 549 -8.97 -23.13 7.04
CA ALA A 549 -8.49 -24.50 7.00
C ALA A 549 -9.24 -25.39 8.01
N ALA A 550 -9.47 -24.93 9.24
CA ALA A 550 -10.26 -25.67 10.23
C ALA A 550 -11.71 -25.91 9.78
N LEU A 551 -12.35 -24.91 9.16
CA LEU A 551 -13.71 -25.01 8.62
C LEU A 551 -13.76 -26.00 7.44
N GLN A 552 -12.78 -25.97 6.54
CA GLN A 552 -12.69 -26.88 5.40
C GLN A 552 -12.35 -28.32 5.85
N MET A 553 -11.58 -28.50 6.92
CA MET A 553 -11.38 -29.82 7.53
C MET A 553 -12.68 -30.40 8.11
N ALA A 554 -13.51 -29.55 8.73
CA ALA A 554 -14.81 -29.97 9.27
C ALA A 554 -15.88 -30.18 8.18
N ARG A 555 -15.85 -29.36 7.12
CA ARG A 555 -16.78 -29.43 5.99
C ARG A 555 -16.04 -29.07 4.69
N PRO A 556 -15.57 -30.07 3.91
CA PRO A 556 -14.70 -29.85 2.73
C PRO A 556 -15.25 -28.91 1.66
N LYS A 557 -16.58 -28.81 1.52
CA LYS A 557 -17.24 -27.92 0.54
C LYS A 557 -17.43 -26.47 1.02
N VAL A 558 -16.88 -26.06 2.15
CA VAL A 558 -16.87 -24.65 2.56
C VAL A 558 -16.08 -23.82 1.54
N GLY A 559 -16.79 -22.96 0.81
CA GLY A 559 -16.20 -22.07 -0.18
C GLY A 559 -15.52 -20.87 0.47
N VAL A 560 -14.70 -20.15 -0.30
CA VAL A 560 -13.98 -18.96 0.16
C VAL A 560 -14.35 -17.72 -0.63
N ALA A 561 -14.30 -16.55 0.02
CA ALA A 561 -14.52 -15.26 -0.62
C ALA A 561 -13.44 -14.24 -0.22
N PHE A 562 -12.81 -13.61 -1.22
CA PHE A 562 -11.79 -12.59 -0.99
C PHE A 562 -11.91 -11.43 -1.96
N LEU A 563 -11.63 -10.22 -1.46
CA LEU A 563 -11.43 -9.04 -2.29
C LEU A 563 -9.97 -9.00 -2.76
N GLY A 564 -9.74 -9.39 -4.02
CA GLY A 564 -8.44 -9.25 -4.67
C GLY A 564 -8.04 -7.78 -4.77
N THR A 565 -6.75 -7.49 -4.69
CA THR A 565 -6.24 -6.12 -4.77
C THR A 565 -5.90 -5.75 -6.22
N PRO A 566 -6.21 -4.52 -6.69
CA PRO A 566 -5.78 -4.07 -8.01
C PRO A 566 -4.29 -3.69 -8.04
N THR A 567 -3.59 -3.70 -6.90
CA THR A 567 -2.18 -3.28 -6.80
C THR A 567 -1.20 -4.44 -6.70
N ASP A 568 -1.48 -5.52 -7.42
CA ASP A 568 -0.70 -6.77 -7.49
C ASP A 568 -0.56 -7.18 -8.97
N ALA A 569 0.29 -8.17 -9.27
CA ALA A 569 0.39 -8.73 -10.61
C ALA A 569 -0.65 -9.84 -10.83
N HIS A 570 -1.40 -9.72 -11.93
CA HIS A 570 -2.52 -10.61 -12.27
C HIS A 570 -2.42 -11.12 -13.70
N VAL A 571 -2.87 -12.35 -13.91
CA VAL A 571 -3.25 -12.82 -15.24
C VAL A 571 -4.55 -12.13 -15.62
N VAL A 572 -4.60 -11.52 -16.80
CA VAL A 572 -5.71 -10.70 -17.28
C VAL A 572 -6.28 -11.21 -18.60
N PRO A 573 -7.54 -10.90 -18.92
CA PRO A 573 -8.12 -11.24 -20.22
C PRO A 573 -7.32 -10.67 -21.40
N ALA A 574 -7.24 -11.40 -22.51
CA ALA A 574 -6.54 -10.95 -23.71
C ALA A 574 -7.07 -9.62 -24.26
N ALA A 575 -8.38 -9.39 -24.17
CA ALA A 575 -9.01 -8.13 -24.53
C ALA A 575 -8.51 -6.96 -23.67
N ALA A 576 -8.27 -7.17 -22.37
CA ALA A 576 -7.72 -6.15 -21.48
C ALA A 576 -6.26 -5.82 -21.82
N ALA A 577 -5.45 -6.85 -22.11
CA ALA A 577 -4.07 -6.67 -22.55
C ALA A 577 -3.96 -5.94 -23.89
N GLN A 578 -4.82 -6.28 -24.86
CA GLN A 578 -4.90 -5.57 -26.13
C GLN A 578 -5.33 -4.12 -25.95
N ALA A 579 -6.32 -3.84 -25.09
CA ALA A 579 -6.77 -2.49 -24.79
C ALA A 579 -5.65 -1.65 -24.15
N SER A 580 -4.91 -2.20 -23.18
CA SER A 580 -3.76 -1.52 -22.56
C SER A 580 -2.65 -1.21 -23.57
N ARG A 581 -2.27 -2.18 -24.42
CA ARG A 581 -1.25 -1.96 -25.48
C ARG A 581 -1.72 -0.93 -26.51
N LYS A 582 -2.99 -0.99 -26.92
CA LYS A 582 -3.59 -0.01 -27.82
C LYS A 582 -3.54 1.37 -27.19
N ALA A 583 -4.00 1.51 -25.95
CA ALA A 583 -3.95 2.75 -25.19
C ALA A 583 -2.51 3.30 -25.16
N LEU A 584 -1.52 2.47 -24.83
CA LEU A 584 -0.11 2.86 -24.79
C LEU A 584 0.38 3.38 -26.16
N SER A 585 -0.04 2.78 -27.27
CA SER A 585 0.30 3.23 -28.63
C SER A 585 -0.44 4.49 -29.09
N SER A 586 -1.71 4.66 -28.67
CA SER A 586 -2.56 5.79 -29.05
C SER A 586 -2.37 7.03 -28.18
N PHE A 587 -1.89 6.87 -26.94
CA PHE A 587 -1.63 7.97 -26.01
C PHE A 587 -0.49 8.90 -26.49
N TRP A 588 0.32 8.43 -27.45
CA TRP A 588 1.32 9.21 -28.18
C TRP A 588 0.75 10.38 -29.00
N ARG A 589 -0.58 10.52 -29.15
CA ARG A 589 -1.16 11.60 -29.95
C ARG A 589 -1.75 12.77 -29.15
N ALA A 590 -2.09 12.57 -27.87
CA ALA A 590 -2.78 13.61 -27.08
C ALA A 590 -1.93 14.23 -25.96
N SER A 591 -0.89 13.55 -25.48
CA SER A 591 -0.08 13.96 -24.30
C SER A 591 1.43 13.66 -24.44
N ALA A 592 1.88 13.29 -25.64
CA ALA A 592 3.27 12.89 -25.92
C ALA A 592 4.36 13.85 -25.41
N PRO A 593 4.22 15.19 -25.47
CA PRO A 593 5.26 16.09 -24.95
C PRO A 593 5.45 16.00 -23.43
N VAL A 594 4.36 15.85 -22.68
CA VAL A 594 4.39 15.74 -21.20
C VAL A 594 4.94 14.39 -20.79
N GLU A 595 4.51 13.32 -21.45
CA GLU A 595 5.04 11.98 -21.20
C GLU A 595 6.52 11.89 -21.55
N ALA A 596 6.94 12.42 -22.71
CA ALA A 596 8.34 12.45 -23.10
C ALA A 596 9.19 13.24 -22.09
N LEU A 597 8.69 14.38 -21.60
CA LEU A 597 9.35 15.15 -20.55
C LEU A 597 9.44 14.37 -19.24
N VAL A 598 8.35 13.75 -18.78
CA VAL A 598 8.34 12.95 -17.54
C VAL A 598 9.31 11.77 -17.67
N ARG A 599 9.29 11.04 -18.79
CA ARG A 599 10.21 9.94 -19.05
C ARG A 599 11.65 10.44 -19.17
N LEU A 600 11.90 11.58 -19.80
CA LEU A 600 13.24 12.17 -19.89
C LEU A 600 13.76 12.54 -18.49
N VAL A 601 13.00 13.33 -17.73
CA VAL A 601 13.39 13.80 -16.38
C VAL A 601 13.53 12.64 -15.39
N THR A 602 12.77 11.57 -15.57
CA THR A 602 12.82 10.38 -14.70
C THR A 602 13.73 9.28 -15.24
N LEU A 603 14.44 9.51 -16.35
CA LEU A 603 15.28 8.51 -17.04
C LEU A 603 14.51 7.20 -17.32
N GLY A 604 13.24 7.32 -17.70
CA GLY A 604 12.34 6.23 -18.04
C GLY A 604 11.78 5.46 -16.84
N ARG A 605 12.05 5.89 -15.60
CA ARG A 605 11.60 5.19 -14.39
C ARG A 605 10.11 5.39 -14.07
N ARG A 606 9.47 6.40 -14.67
CA ARG A 606 8.02 6.65 -14.53
C ARG A 606 7.30 6.37 -15.85
N LEU A 607 6.01 6.05 -15.75
CA LEU A 607 5.15 5.67 -16.88
C LEU A 607 5.67 4.41 -17.62
N ALA A 608 6.07 3.39 -16.86
CA ALA A 608 6.42 2.09 -17.43
C ALA A 608 5.15 1.38 -17.95
N PRO A 609 5.25 0.57 -19.03
CA PRO A 609 4.12 -0.20 -19.54
C PRO A 609 3.51 -1.11 -18.46
N ASN A 610 2.18 -1.22 -18.46
CA ASN A 610 1.47 -2.12 -17.54
C ASN A 610 1.59 -3.60 -17.94
N MET A 611 1.61 -3.86 -19.25
CA MET A 611 1.58 -5.23 -19.78
C MET A 611 2.98 -5.82 -19.91
N GLN A 612 3.16 -7.00 -19.34
CA GLN A 612 4.33 -7.84 -19.57
C GLN A 612 4.26 -8.53 -20.94
N PRO A 613 5.39 -9.06 -21.45
CA PRO A 613 5.38 -9.98 -22.58
C PRO A 613 4.44 -11.17 -22.29
N PRO A 614 3.66 -11.64 -23.29
CA PRO A 614 2.82 -12.81 -23.11
C PRO A 614 3.63 -14.04 -22.72
N VAL A 615 3.12 -14.84 -21.80
CA VAL A 615 3.72 -16.12 -21.39
C VAL A 615 2.95 -17.23 -22.10
N LYS A 616 3.65 -18.10 -22.83
CA LYS A 616 3.03 -19.29 -23.42
C LYS A 616 2.90 -20.37 -22.35
N GLY A 617 1.67 -20.79 -22.06
CA GLY A 617 1.37 -21.94 -21.24
C GLY A 617 1.78 -23.25 -21.91
N SER A 618 1.84 -24.33 -21.13
CA SER A 618 2.12 -25.68 -21.61
C SER A 618 1.05 -26.22 -22.57
N ASP A 619 -0.15 -25.65 -22.52
CA ASP A 619 -1.27 -25.90 -23.43
C ASP A 619 -1.20 -25.10 -24.74
N GLY A 620 -0.15 -24.28 -24.92
CA GLY A 620 0.05 -23.42 -26.08
C GLY A 620 -0.70 -22.09 -26.03
N GLN A 621 -1.57 -21.87 -25.03
CA GLN A 621 -2.29 -20.60 -24.87
C GLN A 621 -1.36 -19.50 -24.39
N ALA A 622 -1.55 -18.29 -24.92
CA ALA A 622 -0.79 -17.12 -24.49
C ALA A 622 -1.53 -16.41 -23.36
N LEU A 623 -0.97 -16.46 -22.14
CA LEU A 623 -1.46 -15.72 -21.00
C LEU A 623 -0.82 -14.32 -20.96
N HIS A 624 -1.57 -13.36 -20.43
CA HIS A 624 -1.15 -11.97 -20.33
C HIS A 624 -1.12 -11.52 -18.88
N ILE A 625 -0.04 -10.83 -18.49
CA ILE A 625 0.14 -10.36 -17.12
C ILE A 625 0.12 -8.83 -17.11
N ALA A 626 -0.75 -8.27 -16.28
CA ALA A 626 -0.69 -6.85 -15.90
C ALA A 626 0.17 -6.71 -14.65
N ASP A 627 1.28 -5.99 -14.76
CA ASP A 627 2.11 -5.60 -13.62
C ASP A 627 1.57 -4.29 -13.02
N SER A 628 0.66 -4.46 -12.06
CA SER A 628 0.01 -3.36 -11.38
C SER A 628 0.52 -3.17 -9.95
N PHE A 629 1.71 -3.69 -9.61
CA PHE A 629 2.26 -3.56 -8.26
C PHE A 629 2.38 -2.11 -7.80
N SER A 630 2.03 -1.86 -6.54
CA SER A 630 2.28 -0.59 -5.87
C SER A 630 3.31 -0.75 -4.74
N LEU A 631 4.54 -0.32 -4.99
CA LEU A 631 5.62 -0.32 -3.98
C LEU A 631 5.26 0.48 -2.71
N ALA A 632 4.34 1.43 -2.83
CA ALA A 632 3.88 2.25 -1.72
C ALA A 632 3.11 1.43 -0.66
N GLN A 633 2.38 0.38 -1.08
CA GLN A 633 1.67 -0.54 -0.17
C GLN A 633 2.64 -1.38 0.68
N GLY A 634 3.76 -1.76 0.07
CA GLY A 634 4.85 -2.48 0.74
C GLY A 634 4.66 -4.00 0.80
N PRO A 635 5.72 -4.73 1.20
CA PRO A 635 5.78 -6.19 1.07
C PRO A 635 4.76 -6.94 1.93
N ASN A 636 4.46 -6.47 3.14
CA ASN A 636 3.53 -7.16 4.03
C ASN A 636 2.09 -7.18 3.47
N TYR A 637 1.67 -6.08 2.84
CA TYR A 637 0.37 -6.02 2.15
C TYR A 637 0.32 -7.00 0.98
N ALA A 638 1.37 -7.03 0.15
CA ALA A 638 1.45 -7.93 -0.98
C ALA A 638 1.47 -9.42 -0.57
N ILE A 639 2.20 -9.76 0.50
CA ILE A 639 2.19 -11.13 1.07
C ILE A 639 0.80 -11.50 1.59
N ALA A 640 0.15 -10.62 2.35
CA ALA A 640 -1.20 -10.87 2.86
C ALA A 640 -2.19 -11.14 1.71
N LYS A 641 -2.16 -10.32 0.66
CA LYS A 641 -3.01 -10.53 -0.53
C LYS A 641 -2.64 -11.79 -1.31
N ARG A 642 -1.35 -12.13 -1.39
CA ARG A 642 -0.88 -13.36 -2.04
C ARG A 642 -1.35 -14.62 -1.30
N LEU A 643 -1.36 -14.61 0.04
CA LEU A 643 -1.93 -15.70 0.85
C LEU A 643 -3.42 -15.92 0.55
N GLN A 644 -4.20 -14.84 0.44
CA GLN A 644 -5.62 -14.90 0.06
C GLN A 644 -5.80 -15.48 -1.36
N HIS A 645 -4.98 -15.07 -2.32
CA HIS A 645 -5.00 -15.63 -3.67
C HIS A 645 -4.66 -17.14 -3.67
N TRP A 646 -3.63 -17.55 -2.93
CA TRP A 646 -3.25 -18.96 -2.85
C TRP A 646 -4.35 -19.83 -2.22
N ARG A 647 -4.99 -19.38 -1.14
CA ARG A 647 -6.14 -20.10 -0.54
C ARG A 647 -7.29 -20.25 -1.53
N SER A 648 -7.54 -19.24 -2.35
CA SER A 648 -8.56 -19.28 -3.40
C SER A 648 -8.24 -20.33 -4.47
N ILE A 649 -7.00 -20.37 -4.95
CA ILE A 649 -6.51 -21.36 -5.93
C ILE A 649 -6.65 -22.78 -5.36
N VAL A 650 -6.20 -23.01 -4.13
CA VAL A 650 -6.27 -24.33 -3.48
C VAL A 650 -7.72 -24.76 -3.29
N THR A 651 -8.58 -23.88 -2.76
CA THR A 651 -10.01 -24.19 -2.55
C THR A 651 -10.69 -24.55 -3.87
N TYR A 652 -10.46 -23.77 -4.93
CA TYR A 652 -11.05 -24.03 -6.24
C TYR A 652 -10.55 -25.34 -6.85
N ALA A 653 -9.24 -25.60 -6.77
CA ALA A 653 -8.65 -26.85 -7.28
C ALA A 653 -9.17 -28.09 -6.54
N GLU A 654 -9.61 -27.94 -5.29
CA GLU A 654 -10.18 -28.99 -4.45
C GLU A 654 -11.72 -29.11 -4.60
N GLY A 655 -12.30 -28.38 -5.56
CA GLY A 655 -13.73 -28.45 -5.89
C GLY A 655 -14.62 -27.53 -5.06
N GLY A 656 -14.05 -26.67 -4.20
CA GLY A 656 -14.80 -25.66 -3.45
C GLY A 656 -15.05 -24.38 -4.26
N LEU A 657 -16.13 -23.67 -3.93
CA LEU A 657 -16.37 -22.33 -4.47
C LEU A 657 -15.27 -21.36 -4.04
N ALA A 658 -14.75 -20.56 -4.97
CA ALA A 658 -13.76 -19.52 -4.69
C ALA A 658 -14.17 -18.18 -5.32
N SER A 659 -14.98 -17.41 -4.60
CA SER A 659 -15.36 -16.03 -4.96
C SER A 659 -14.18 -15.09 -4.71
N ALA A 660 -13.17 -15.18 -5.57
CA ALA A 660 -11.98 -14.35 -5.54
C ALA A 660 -11.84 -13.62 -6.89
N ARG A 661 -12.01 -12.30 -6.84
CA ARG A 661 -11.89 -11.41 -8.01
C ARG A 661 -11.24 -10.10 -7.60
N VAL A 662 -10.58 -9.43 -8.54
CA VAL A 662 -9.96 -8.12 -8.26
C VAL A 662 -11.03 -7.05 -8.04
N ALA A 663 -10.99 -6.45 -6.85
CA ALA A 663 -11.81 -5.30 -6.46
C ALA A 663 -11.19 -3.99 -6.99
N PRO A 664 -11.97 -2.89 -7.13
CA PRO A 664 -11.44 -1.62 -7.59
C PRO A 664 -10.60 -0.95 -6.50
N SER A 665 -9.82 0.07 -6.89
CA SER A 665 -9.23 1.00 -5.91
C SER A 665 -10.36 1.79 -5.26
N ALA A 666 -10.60 1.57 -3.97
CA ALA A 666 -11.67 2.24 -3.23
C ALA A 666 -11.11 3.28 -2.25
N ALA A 667 -11.69 4.48 -2.24
CA ALA A 667 -11.33 5.59 -1.36
C ALA A 667 -11.85 5.39 0.07
N THR A 668 -11.39 4.32 0.72
CA THR A 668 -11.72 4.01 2.12
C THR A 668 -10.98 4.95 3.07
N ALA A 669 -11.54 5.17 4.26
CA ALA A 669 -10.87 5.96 5.30
C ALA A 669 -9.47 5.43 5.63
N SER A 670 -9.29 4.10 5.63
CA SER A 670 -7.99 3.43 5.84
C SER A 670 -6.98 3.63 4.71
N VAL A 671 -7.38 4.12 3.54
CA VAL A 671 -6.44 4.45 2.44
C VAL A 671 -6.20 5.95 2.38
N VAL A 672 -7.27 6.76 2.37
CA VAL A 672 -7.17 8.20 2.16
C VAL A 672 -6.59 8.96 3.35
N HIS A 673 -6.52 8.35 4.54
CA HIS A 673 -5.80 8.94 5.68
C HIS A 673 -4.31 9.19 5.36
N ASN A 674 -3.73 8.41 4.45
CA ASN A 674 -2.42 8.69 3.88
C ASN A 674 -2.57 9.72 2.75
N ARG A 675 -2.11 10.94 3.02
CA ARG A 675 -2.25 12.10 2.11
C ARG A 675 -1.69 11.83 0.71
N THR A 676 -0.58 11.12 0.59
CA THR A 676 0.01 10.84 -0.72
C THR A 676 -0.86 9.90 -1.55
N PHE A 677 -1.46 8.88 -0.93
CA PHE A 677 -2.44 8.03 -1.60
C PHE A 677 -3.71 8.81 -1.95
N GLY A 678 -4.21 9.64 -1.04
CA GLY A 678 -5.36 10.52 -1.31
C GLY A 678 -5.13 11.44 -2.52
N TRP A 679 -3.96 12.07 -2.63
CA TRP A 679 -3.62 12.91 -3.79
C TRP A 679 -3.44 12.10 -5.07
N ALA A 680 -2.84 10.92 -4.99
CA ALA A 680 -2.72 10.02 -6.15
C ALA A 680 -4.11 9.62 -6.65
N TYR A 681 -5.03 9.26 -5.75
CA TYR A 681 -6.41 8.91 -6.09
C TYR A 681 -7.17 10.06 -6.76
N LEU A 682 -6.94 11.30 -6.33
CA LEU A 682 -7.52 12.47 -7.00
C LEU A 682 -6.89 12.75 -8.37
N GLY A 683 -5.71 12.21 -8.66
CA GLY A 683 -5.01 12.33 -9.93
C GLY A 683 -5.26 11.16 -10.90
N MET A 684 -5.68 10.00 -10.40
CA MET A 684 -5.93 8.80 -11.22
C MET A 684 -7.00 9.01 -12.30
N PRO A 685 -8.15 9.69 -12.04
CA PRO A 685 -9.19 9.90 -13.05
C PRO A 685 -8.73 10.64 -14.32
N PHE A 686 -7.58 11.33 -14.30
CA PHE A 686 -6.99 11.95 -15.49
C PHE A 686 -6.34 10.95 -16.46
N PHE A 687 -6.20 9.69 -16.05
CA PHE A 687 -5.60 8.61 -16.84
C PHE A 687 -6.66 7.56 -17.17
N ALA A 688 -7.45 7.79 -18.22
CA ALA A 688 -8.44 6.82 -18.67
C ALA A 688 -7.80 5.44 -18.93
N PRO A 689 -8.45 4.32 -18.53
CA PRO A 689 -9.82 4.23 -17.99
C PRO A 689 -9.89 4.21 -16.45
N LEU A 690 -8.88 4.72 -15.74
CA LEU A 690 -8.82 4.62 -14.28
C LEU A 690 -10.00 5.34 -13.61
N GLU A 691 -10.64 4.62 -12.68
CA GLU A 691 -11.71 5.14 -11.84
C GLU A 691 -11.49 4.68 -10.40
N VAL A 692 -11.44 5.65 -9.47
CA VAL A 692 -11.40 5.37 -8.04
C VAL A 692 -12.82 5.34 -7.52
N PHE A 693 -13.20 4.24 -6.89
CA PHE A 693 -14.54 4.04 -6.39
C PHE A 693 -14.68 4.65 -5.00
N LYS A 694 -15.88 5.12 -4.66
CA LYS A 694 -16.26 5.38 -3.28
C LYS A 694 -16.47 4.04 -2.57
N GLU A 695 -16.21 4.00 -1.27
CA GLU A 695 -16.25 2.78 -0.46
C GLU A 695 -17.60 2.07 -0.57
N GLU A 696 -18.69 2.82 -0.47
CA GLU A 696 -20.06 2.31 -0.48
C GLU A 696 -20.41 1.67 -1.84
N THR A 697 -20.00 2.31 -2.93
CA THR A 697 -20.19 1.79 -4.30
C THR A 697 -19.41 0.49 -4.49
N ALA A 698 -18.14 0.47 -4.08
CA ALA A 698 -17.29 -0.71 -4.23
C ALA A 698 -17.80 -1.87 -3.36
N SER A 699 -18.19 -1.61 -2.11
CA SER A 699 -18.73 -2.62 -1.20
C SER A 699 -20.01 -3.26 -1.76
N ALA A 700 -20.96 -2.45 -2.24
CA ALA A 700 -22.21 -2.94 -2.83
C ALA A 700 -21.98 -3.77 -4.11
N LEU A 701 -21.11 -3.29 -5.01
CA LEU A 701 -20.80 -4.00 -6.24
C LEU A 701 -20.10 -5.35 -5.99
N MET A 702 -19.15 -5.39 -5.04
CA MET A 702 -18.47 -6.64 -4.70
C MET A 702 -19.40 -7.61 -3.95
N ALA A 703 -20.35 -7.11 -3.16
CA ALA A 703 -21.35 -7.93 -2.49
C ALA A 703 -22.32 -8.60 -3.47
N VAL A 704 -22.84 -7.87 -4.48
CA VAL A 704 -23.75 -8.48 -5.46
C VAL A 704 -23.06 -9.52 -6.33
N LEU A 705 -21.76 -9.33 -6.61
CA LEU A 705 -20.95 -10.33 -7.32
C LEU A 705 -20.69 -11.58 -6.45
N LEU A 706 -20.48 -11.44 -5.14
CA LEU A 706 -20.43 -12.58 -4.22
C LEU A 706 -21.77 -13.35 -4.22
N MET A 707 -22.90 -12.63 -4.18
CA MET A 707 -24.23 -13.24 -4.29
C MET A 707 -24.36 -14.02 -5.60
N ALA A 708 -23.91 -13.43 -6.73
CA ALA A 708 -23.91 -14.06 -8.05
C ALA A 708 -23.14 -15.38 -8.11
N ASP A 709 -22.10 -15.53 -7.28
CA ASP A 709 -21.29 -16.75 -7.25
C ASP A 709 -21.95 -17.89 -6.50
N VAL A 710 -22.71 -17.56 -5.45
CA VAL A 710 -23.35 -18.57 -4.60
C VAL A 710 -24.69 -19.00 -5.15
N VAL A 711 -25.49 -18.06 -5.67
CA VAL A 711 -26.81 -18.36 -6.23
C VAL A 711 -26.70 -18.87 -7.67
N LYS A 712 -27.57 -19.81 -8.04
CA LYS A 712 -27.67 -20.27 -9.42
C LYS A 712 -28.52 -19.29 -10.24
N CYS A 713 -27.91 -18.22 -10.74
CA CYS A 713 -28.56 -17.28 -11.65
C CYS A 713 -28.57 -17.83 -13.09
N GLY A 714 -29.65 -18.49 -13.53
CA GLY A 714 -30.00 -18.70 -14.95
C GLY A 714 -28.85 -19.05 -15.93
N GLU A 715 -28.94 -18.57 -17.18
CA GLU A 715 -27.87 -18.72 -18.19
C GLU A 715 -26.59 -18.00 -17.73
N GLY A 716 -25.47 -18.73 -17.73
CA GLY A 716 -24.18 -18.23 -17.25
C GLY A 716 -23.88 -18.67 -15.82
N CYS A 717 -23.56 -19.96 -15.65
CA CYS A 717 -23.10 -20.51 -14.38
C CYS A 717 -21.86 -19.78 -13.84
N SER A 718 -21.75 -19.72 -12.50
CA SER A 718 -20.58 -19.12 -11.84
C SER A 718 -19.28 -19.78 -12.26
N THR A 719 -18.37 -18.99 -12.83
CA THR A 719 -16.99 -19.44 -13.11
C THR A 719 -16.22 -19.72 -11.81
N LYS A 720 -16.70 -19.19 -10.69
CA LYS A 720 -16.13 -19.30 -9.34
C LYS A 720 -16.59 -20.55 -8.59
N ASP A 721 -17.60 -21.27 -9.09
CA ASP A 721 -18.08 -22.52 -8.53
C ASP A 721 -17.75 -23.70 -9.47
N PRO A 722 -16.81 -24.59 -9.09
CA PRO A 722 -16.45 -25.75 -9.89
C PRO A 722 -17.64 -26.66 -10.23
N ASP A 723 -18.64 -26.77 -9.33
CA ASP A 723 -19.82 -27.63 -9.50
C ASP A 723 -20.82 -27.05 -10.53
N ALA A 724 -20.69 -25.78 -10.91
CA ALA A 724 -21.57 -25.10 -11.86
C ALA A 724 -21.03 -25.13 -13.31
N ARG A 725 -19.88 -25.77 -13.58
CA ARG A 725 -19.13 -25.63 -14.84
C ARG A 725 -19.91 -25.94 -16.14
N GLN A 726 -19.80 -25.00 -17.09
CA GLN A 726 -19.85 -25.28 -18.54
C GLN A 726 -18.50 -24.99 -19.24
N ALA A 727 -17.64 -24.11 -18.69
CA ALA A 727 -16.27 -23.86 -19.16
C ALA A 727 -15.34 -23.59 -17.97
N GLY A 728 -14.13 -24.18 -17.96
CA GLY A 728 -13.11 -23.99 -16.91
C GLY A 728 -12.03 -23.00 -17.32
N PHE A 729 -11.27 -22.48 -16.35
CA PHE A 729 -10.05 -21.70 -16.61
C PHE A 729 -8.99 -22.58 -17.28
N HIS A 730 -8.19 -22.00 -18.18
CA HIS A 730 -7.00 -22.65 -18.73
C HIS A 730 -5.90 -22.72 -17.66
N ASN A 731 -5.76 -21.63 -16.91
CA ASN A 731 -4.84 -21.49 -15.80
C ASN A 731 -5.58 -21.03 -14.53
N LEU A 732 -5.32 -21.67 -13.38
CA LEU A 732 -5.90 -21.26 -12.10
C LEU A 732 -5.61 -19.80 -11.70
N LEU A 733 -4.56 -19.18 -12.25
CA LEU A 733 -4.27 -17.76 -12.04
C LEU A 733 -5.32 -16.82 -12.66
N GLU A 734 -6.12 -17.28 -13.63
CA GLU A 734 -7.23 -16.52 -14.22
C GLU A 734 -8.40 -16.33 -13.24
N LEU A 735 -8.45 -17.12 -12.16
CA LEU A 735 -9.50 -17.05 -11.14
C LEU A 735 -9.71 -15.62 -10.64
N SER A 736 -8.64 -14.89 -10.32
CA SER A 736 -8.75 -13.51 -9.81
C SER A 736 -8.99 -12.47 -10.90
N GLY A 737 -8.57 -12.76 -12.14
CA GLY A 737 -8.59 -11.83 -13.27
C GLY A 737 -9.92 -11.80 -14.05
N THR A 738 -10.70 -12.87 -13.95
CA THR A 738 -12.04 -12.98 -14.54
C THR A 738 -13.10 -12.35 -13.65
N GLU A 739 -14.15 -11.78 -14.25
CA GLU A 739 -15.20 -11.04 -13.55
C GLU A 739 -14.62 -9.93 -12.65
N ALA A 740 -13.52 -9.31 -13.08
CA ALA A 740 -12.78 -8.33 -12.31
C ALA A 740 -13.40 -6.93 -12.43
N VAL A 741 -13.50 -6.23 -11.30
CA VAL A 741 -13.97 -4.84 -11.27
C VAL A 741 -12.80 -3.88 -11.45
N HIS A 742 -11.63 -4.14 -10.87
CA HIS A 742 -10.31 -3.49 -11.08
C HIS A 742 -10.16 -1.95 -11.29
N GLY A 743 -11.21 -1.14 -11.40
CA GLY A 743 -11.16 0.33 -11.55
C GLY A 743 -10.35 0.81 -12.75
N GLY A 744 -10.36 0.07 -13.87
CA GLY A 744 -9.61 0.40 -15.09
C GLY A 744 -8.14 -0.05 -15.10
N VAL A 745 -7.63 -0.59 -14.00
CA VAL A 745 -6.20 -0.92 -13.84
C VAL A 745 -5.69 -1.91 -14.88
N PHE A 746 -6.44 -2.97 -15.22
CA PHE A 746 -6.00 -3.94 -16.23
C PHE A 746 -5.91 -3.34 -17.64
N ARG A 747 -6.71 -2.32 -17.94
CA ARG A 747 -6.77 -1.67 -19.26
C ARG A 747 -5.95 -0.39 -19.31
N CYS A 748 -5.36 0.03 -18.19
CA CYS A 748 -4.47 1.17 -18.10
C CYS A 748 -3.18 0.91 -18.90
N PRO A 749 -2.67 1.89 -19.67
CA PRO A 749 -1.41 1.74 -20.39
C PRO A 749 -0.18 1.63 -19.48
N TYR A 750 -0.23 2.22 -18.28
CA TYR A 750 0.92 2.33 -17.40
C TYR A 750 0.77 1.51 -16.12
N ASN A 751 1.89 0.97 -15.67
CA ASN A 751 2.03 0.31 -14.37
C ASN A 751 1.73 1.32 -13.24
N LEU A 752 0.84 0.95 -12.31
CA LEU A 752 0.41 1.78 -11.18
C LEU A 752 1.56 2.26 -10.28
N GLY A 753 2.55 1.42 -9.99
CA GLY A 753 3.73 1.76 -9.20
C GLY A 753 4.60 2.85 -9.83
N THR A 754 4.53 3.00 -11.15
CA THR A 754 5.22 4.08 -11.89
C THR A 754 4.34 5.28 -12.19
N LEU A 755 3.02 5.13 -12.06
CA LEU A 755 2.01 6.15 -12.34
C LEU A 755 1.66 6.99 -11.11
N GLY A 756 1.67 6.41 -9.90
CA GLY A 756 1.14 7.06 -8.69
C GLY A 756 1.72 8.46 -8.39
N GLU A 757 3.04 8.65 -8.49
CA GLU A 757 3.66 9.98 -8.29
C GLU A 757 3.28 10.98 -9.39
N VAL A 758 3.06 10.50 -10.62
CA VAL A 758 2.60 11.33 -11.73
C VAL A 758 1.16 11.76 -11.49
N CYS A 759 0.30 10.89 -10.96
CA CYS A 759 -1.05 11.26 -10.54
C CYS A 759 -1.05 12.38 -9.49
N VAL A 760 -0.18 12.30 -8.48
CA VAL A 760 -0.02 13.37 -7.47
C VAL A 760 0.36 14.70 -8.14
N LEU A 761 1.32 14.67 -9.06
CA LEU A 761 1.76 15.87 -9.78
C LEU A 761 0.61 16.48 -10.60
N VAL A 762 -0.07 15.66 -11.41
CA VAL A 762 -1.19 16.08 -12.26
C VAL A 762 -2.34 16.64 -11.42
N HIS A 763 -2.61 16.07 -10.25
CA HIS A 763 -3.61 16.59 -9.33
C HIS A 763 -3.33 18.04 -8.91
N PHE A 764 -2.10 18.33 -8.46
CA PHE A 764 -1.72 19.69 -8.02
C PHE A 764 -1.62 20.69 -9.16
N LEU A 765 -1.28 20.24 -10.36
CA LEU A 765 -1.23 21.08 -11.55
C LEU A 765 -2.63 21.34 -12.14
N GLY A 766 -3.69 20.71 -11.63
CA GLY A 766 -5.05 20.95 -12.12
C GLY A 766 -5.39 20.20 -13.41
N GLY A 767 -4.66 19.13 -13.73
CA GLY A 767 -4.91 18.26 -14.86
C GLY A 767 -3.79 18.23 -15.90
N PRO A 768 -3.85 17.28 -16.84
CA PRO A 768 -2.79 17.07 -17.84
C PRO A 768 -2.67 18.23 -18.84
N GLU A 769 -3.74 19.00 -19.07
CA GLU A 769 -3.71 20.17 -19.96
C GLU A 769 -2.81 21.29 -19.43
N VAL A 770 -2.75 21.49 -18.11
CA VAL A 770 -1.85 22.48 -17.49
C VAL A 770 -0.38 22.04 -17.64
N CYS A 771 -0.11 20.73 -17.57
CA CYS A 771 1.21 20.19 -17.86
C CYS A 771 1.66 20.49 -19.29
N LYS A 772 0.75 20.49 -20.28
CA LYS A 772 1.09 20.83 -21.68
C LYS A 772 1.54 22.28 -21.82
N VAL A 773 0.85 23.20 -21.15
CA VAL A 773 1.22 24.63 -21.15
C VAL A 773 2.60 24.83 -20.50
N LEU A 774 2.85 24.17 -19.37
CA LEU A 774 4.13 24.25 -18.65
C LEU A 774 5.30 23.58 -19.40
N SER A 775 5.08 22.43 -20.04
CA SER A 775 6.12 21.74 -20.82
C SER A 775 6.53 22.54 -22.06
N SER A 776 5.58 23.23 -22.68
CA SER A 776 5.84 24.13 -23.81
C SER A 776 6.71 25.32 -23.40
N GLY A 777 6.44 25.90 -22.22
CA GLY A 777 7.25 26.98 -21.64
C GLY A 777 8.65 26.54 -21.20
N LEU A 778 8.80 25.35 -20.61
CA LEU A 778 10.09 24.81 -20.16
C LEU A 778 10.99 24.39 -21.33
N ALA A 779 10.44 23.87 -22.43
CA ALA A 779 11.19 23.56 -23.63
C ALA A 779 11.78 24.83 -24.28
N LEU A 780 10.99 25.90 -24.37
CA LEU A 780 11.43 27.22 -24.83
C LEU A 780 12.50 27.83 -23.91
N ALA A 781 12.35 27.69 -22.59
CA ALA A 781 13.34 28.18 -21.62
C ALA A 781 14.65 27.38 -21.64
N SER A 782 14.59 26.08 -21.93
CA SER A 782 15.78 25.21 -22.04
C SER A 782 16.59 25.51 -23.29
N ILE A 783 15.91 25.77 -24.42
CA ILE A 783 16.54 26.23 -25.67
C ILE A 783 17.17 27.61 -25.47
N ALA A 784 16.48 28.53 -24.78
CA ALA A 784 17.01 29.85 -24.45
C ALA A 784 18.21 29.78 -23.49
N SER A 785 18.20 28.87 -22.51
CA SER A 785 19.31 28.69 -21.56
C SER A 785 20.52 28.01 -22.18
N ALA A 786 20.32 27.03 -23.07
CA ALA A 786 21.39 26.42 -23.86
C ALA A 786 22.04 27.45 -24.80
N ALA A 787 21.24 28.31 -25.43
CA ALA A 787 21.74 29.43 -26.23
C ALA A 787 22.53 30.44 -25.38
N LEU A 788 22.11 30.70 -24.14
CA LEU A 788 22.80 31.61 -23.21
C LEU A 788 24.13 31.05 -22.68
N VAL A 789 24.24 29.73 -22.53
CA VAL A 789 25.49 29.06 -22.12
C VAL A 789 26.48 28.99 -23.29
N CYS A 790 26.00 28.74 -24.52
CA CYS A 790 26.85 28.79 -25.71
C CYS A 790 27.37 30.21 -26.02
N THR A 791 26.61 31.26 -25.71
CA THR A 791 27.05 32.66 -25.89
C THR A 791 27.94 33.21 -24.78
N ARG A 792 28.19 32.45 -23.71
CA ARG A 792 29.17 32.79 -22.65
C ARG A 792 30.46 31.96 -22.71
N LEU A 793 30.49 30.96 -23.58
CA LEU A 793 31.66 30.11 -23.85
C LEU A 793 32.36 30.48 -25.19
N TRP A 794 31.79 31.42 -25.94
CA TRP A 794 32.43 32.26 -26.94
C TRP A 794 32.62 33.65 -26.32
#